data_AF-A0A177TTY5-F1
#
_entry.id   AF-A0A177TTY5-F1
#
_cell.length_a   1.000
_cell.length_b   1.000
_cell.length_c   1.000
_cell.angle_alpha   90.00
_cell.angle_beta   90.00
_cell.angle_gamma   90.00
#
_symmetry.space_group_name_H-M   'P 1'
#
loop_
_entity.id
_entity.type
_entity.pdbx_description
1 polymer ?
#
loop_
_entity_poly.entity_id
_entity_poly.type
_entity_poly.pdbx_seq_one_letter_code
_entity_poly.pdbx_strand_id
1 'polypeptide(L)'
;MTASSRLPKPHPLTDEEILSFFHDIAGSKTASHITFAQLEAKLHQVHEVLAPNPKKHHLHHPSRAELEGGNGLHSFLVSLLPDVNDGEKQPGEAGLSQRDINADFQISKDDFLKEVRGWNVPSPDQSRSDAQAEEADAVEYEKKLPFRRKLAAHWSVEGPTYLFMTFVIALQLAFGLWQGFIYVKNQPIRQALGWGVIVAKFSAGALYPTLFFMLISMSRWIATLLRRSYLISRFINADFHQSFHVRLSIVGLLLATIHAIGHLTGTFLYSSRPGQAQDVIAAGKPVRSYRDYVSTLPGWSGLVSLGLFWTIALLSSPKIRKWNYEVFQIGHLLMFPMVGFLAAHGTAKLLQGPMLGYWLVFPTIAVLLERLHRIYRSLRPIQARLEVLDDDTVCLTARHPRNKDWRYSAGQYILLQIPRLSKFQFHPFTISACVDDCLQVHIKTSEGDWTSALRELALEVGPDADVRIGIDGPFGAPAQRFYDYQKSIIVGSGIGITPFVAALTDLEQKAIQGDISPWRKRRLPSMQRALSRTTSFPAQVVTRMRSRSSSTSDVNGNRTSGLVSSAALREALSNGKRQSDDEATIIAAEGETAVAPSPQKEAEKDSTAVPSSKQRRVDFIWLVRDKSHLLWFSDLLNRVADYASSHRKQQQDGTDATTRASGSTDVEPVDLRINTFITAKRKNISTHVFRILLDRYRSDASPVSALTGLRTESSFGRPDLEAIMTKFYEDVVLTEGFRGNIGVFFCGTPIIGRVLADQCSQLTARARADKADVRFHFLMEVFG
;
A
#
# COMPACT_ATOMS: atom_id res chain seq x y z
N MET A 1 -16.49 -12.66 27.45
CA MET A 1 -16.83 -11.29 27.91
C MET A 1 -17.44 -10.51 26.77
N THR A 2 -18.61 -9.89 26.97
CA THR A 2 -19.32 -9.06 25.98
C THR A 2 -18.78 -7.62 25.95
N ALA A 3 -17.48 -7.47 25.70
CA ALA A 3 -16.85 -6.16 25.58
C ALA A 3 -17.30 -5.49 24.26
N SER A 4 -18.19 -4.50 24.37
CA SER A 4 -18.67 -3.71 23.24
C SER A 4 -17.48 -3.02 22.55
N SER A 5 -17.19 -3.43 21.32
CA SER A 5 -16.02 -2.97 20.57
C SER A 5 -16.07 -1.48 20.20
N ARG A 6 -17.25 -0.83 20.33
CA ARG A 6 -17.48 0.58 20.02
C ARG A 6 -16.38 1.48 20.59
N LEU A 7 -15.84 2.30 19.70
CA LEU A 7 -14.84 3.34 19.97
C LEU A 7 -15.44 4.40 20.93
N PRO A 8 -14.64 5.31 21.51
CA PRO A 8 -15.18 6.41 22.30
C PRO A 8 -16.27 7.15 21.51
N LYS A 9 -17.49 7.19 22.05
CA LYS A 9 -18.60 7.91 21.39
C LYS A 9 -18.34 9.42 21.50
N PRO A 10 -18.44 10.19 20.41
CA PRO A 10 -18.42 11.65 20.50
C PRO A 10 -19.61 12.16 21.32
N HIS A 11 -19.52 13.38 21.83
CA HIS A 11 -20.63 14.03 22.51
C HIS A 11 -21.86 14.15 21.59
N PRO A 12 -23.09 13.93 22.11
CA PRO A 12 -24.31 14.12 21.34
C PRO A 12 -24.51 15.59 20.96
N LEU A 13 -25.44 15.83 20.01
CA LEU A 13 -25.94 17.18 19.67
C LEU A 13 -26.28 17.99 20.94
N THR A 14 -25.94 19.27 20.94
CA THR A 14 -26.41 20.19 21.99
C THR A 14 -27.88 20.55 21.79
N ASP A 15 -28.58 21.01 22.83
CA ASP A 15 -29.98 21.45 22.69
C ASP A 15 -30.13 22.58 21.64
N GLU A 16 -29.13 23.46 21.49
CA GLU A 16 -29.10 24.48 20.44
C GLU A 16 -29.04 23.88 19.03
N GLU A 17 -28.30 22.79 18.84
CA GLU A 17 -28.19 22.09 17.56
C GLU A 17 -29.45 21.28 17.24
N ILE A 18 -30.10 20.69 18.24
CA ILE A 18 -31.38 19.98 18.08
C ILE A 18 -32.50 20.99 17.76
N LEU A 19 -32.51 22.17 18.42
CA LEU A 19 -33.40 23.28 18.07
C LEU A 19 -33.15 23.79 16.65
N SER A 20 -31.88 23.94 16.25
CA SER A 20 -31.50 24.33 14.89
C SER A 20 -32.01 23.31 13.85
N PHE A 21 -31.90 22.02 14.14
CA PHE A 21 -32.45 20.94 13.31
C PHE A 21 -33.97 20.99 13.16
N PHE A 22 -34.70 21.17 14.28
CA PHE A 22 -36.15 21.36 14.26
C PHE A 22 -36.56 22.57 13.41
N HIS A 23 -35.88 23.71 13.55
CA HIS A 23 -36.19 24.92 12.79
C HIS A 23 -35.81 24.85 11.30
N ASP A 24 -34.82 24.03 10.93
CA ASP A 24 -34.45 23.76 9.53
C ASP A 24 -35.46 22.82 8.82
N ILE A 25 -36.16 21.95 9.56
CA ILE A 25 -37.35 21.23 9.08
C ILE A 25 -38.57 22.18 9.03
N ALA A 26 -38.77 22.97 10.10
CA ALA A 26 -39.72 24.07 10.22
C ALA A 26 -39.82 25.02 9.02
N GLY A 27 -38.67 25.35 8.41
CA GLY A 27 -38.53 26.54 7.56
C GLY A 27 -38.74 27.86 8.32
N SER A 28 -38.97 27.81 9.64
CA SER A 28 -39.29 28.95 10.50
C SER A 28 -38.72 28.79 11.91
N LYS A 29 -38.19 29.88 12.45
CA LYS A 29 -37.69 29.99 13.83
C LYS A 29 -38.80 30.11 14.89
N THR A 30 -40.06 30.29 14.49
CA THR A 30 -41.21 30.46 15.40
C THR A 30 -42.15 29.25 15.43
N ALA A 31 -41.83 28.17 14.74
CA ALA A 31 -42.65 26.96 14.71
C ALA A 31 -42.76 26.29 16.11
N SER A 32 -43.95 25.76 16.42
CA SER A 32 -44.25 24.98 17.64
C SER A 32 -44.49 23.48 17.37
N HIS A 33 -44.62 23.10 16.10
CA HIS A 33 -44.86 21.75 15.61
C HIS A 33 -44.24 21.60 14.21
N ILE A 34 -44.07 20.35 13.76
CA ILE A 34 -43.78 19.98 12.37
C ILE A 34 -44.84 19.00 11.88
N THR A 35 -45.14 18.96 10.58
CA THR A 35 -45.88 17.83 10.00
C THR A 35 -44.93 16.70 9.59
N PHE A 36 -45.43 15.46 9.56
CA PHE A 36 -44.65 14.33 9.07
C PHE A 36 -44.21 14.55 7.61
N ALA A 37 -45.06 15.13 6.75
CA ALA A 37 -44.69 15.49 5.38
C ALA A 37 -43.53 16.51 5.29
N GLN A 38 -43.39 17.43 6.25
CA GLN A 38 -42.21 18.34 6.29
C GLN A 38 -40.94 17.57 6.64
N LEU A 39 -41.01 16.63 7.59
CA LEU A 39 -39.88 15.79 7.99
C LEU A 39 -39.45 14.87 6.82
N GLU A 40 -40.42 14.27 6.14
CA GLU A 40 -40.24 13.41 4.97
C GLU A 40 -39.68 14.18 3.77
N ALA A 41 -40.24 15.34 3.41
CA ALA A 41 -39.71 16.20 2.36
C ALA A 41 -38.27 16.66 2.67
N LYS A 42 -37.94 16.94 3.94
CA LYS A 42 -36.57 17.28 4.36
C LYS A 42 -35.64 16.07 4.23
N LEU A 43 -36.08 14.87 4.57
CA LEU A 43 -35.31 13.65 4.35
C LEU A 43 -35.06 13.42 2.86
N HIS A 44 -36.07 13.51 1.99
CA HIS A 44 -35.89 13.37 0.54
C HIS A 44 -34.93 14.43 -0.04
N GLN A 45 -35.05 15.70 0.38
CA GLN A 45 -34.11 16.76 -0.02
C GLN A 45 -32.67 16.43 0.38
N VAL A 46 -32.46 15.92 1.61
CA VAL A 46 -31.14 15.52 2.09
C VAL A 46 -30.66 14.23 1.42
N HIS A 47 -31.56 13.30 1.08
CA HIS A 47 -31.25 12.08 0.37
C HIS A 47 -30.66 12.37 -1.01
N GLU A 48 -31.30 13.20 -1.84
CA GLU A 48 -30.75 13.61 -3.15
C GLU A 48 -29.36 14.31 -3.02
N VAL A 49 -29.11 15.02 -1.93
CA VAL A 49 -27.80 15.68 -1.65
C VAL A 49 -26.71 14.70 -1.16
N LEU A 50 -27.10 13.58 -0.54
CA LEU A 50 -26.19 12.55 0.00
C LEU A 50 -26.04 11.33 -0.93
N ALA A 51 -27.02 11.07 -1.78
CA ALA A 51 -27.15 9.91 -2.65
C ALA A 51 -27.78 10.32 -4.00
N PRO A 52 -27.17 11.27 -4.74
CA PRO A 52 -27.68 11.67 -6.04
C PRO A 52 -27.68 10.48 -7.00
N ASN A 53 -28.72 10.44 -7.85
CA ASN A 53 -28.98 9.36 -8.81
C ASN A 53 -27.70 8.84 -9.51
N PRO A 54 -27.39 7.53 -9.45
CA PRO A 54 -26.12 6.99 -9.90
C PRO A 54 -25.94 7.12 -11.41
N LYS A 55 -24.98 7.97 -11.81
CA LYS A 55 -24.47 8.05 -13.20
C LYS A 55 -24.08 6.66 -13.73
N LYS A 56 -24.19 6.47 -15.05
CA LYS A 56 -23.90 5.20 -15.78
C LYS A 56 -22.52 4.56 -15.56
N HIS A 57 -21.59 5.26 -14.91
CA HIS A 57 -20.23 4.81 -14.61
C HIS A 57 -19.98 4.58 -13.11
N HIS A 58 -21.03 4.59 -12.28
CA HIS A 58 -20.95 4.13 -10.90
C HIS A 58 -21.24 2.63 -10.82
N LEU A 59 -20.59 1.93 -9.89
CA LEU A 59 -21.00 0.56 -9.55
C LEU A 59 -22.43 0.54 -9.02
N HIS A 60 -23.31 -0.17 -9.72
CA HIS A 60 -24.71 -0.34 -9.36
C HIS A 60 -24.90 -1.57 -8.47
N HIS A 61 -25.06 -1.36 -7.16
CA HIS A 61 -25.52 -2.39 -6.23
C HIS A 61 -27.01 -2.70 -6.47
N PRO A 62 -27.44 -3.97 -6.59
CA PRO A 62 -28.82 -4.35 -6.93
C PRO A 62 -29.85 -4.00 -5.83
N SER A 63 -31.13 -3.94 -6.23
CA SER A 63 -32.37 -3.64 -5.45
C SER A 63 -32.39 -2.39 -4.55
N ARG A 64 -31.27 -1.71 -4.36
CA ARG A 64 -31.12 -0.57 -3.44
C ARG A 64 -32.01 0.62 -3.79
N ALA A 65 -32.23 0.91 -5.07
CA ALA A 65 -33.07 2.04 -5.50
C ALA A 65 -34.55 1.90 -5.10
N GLU A 66 -35.04 0.69 -4.81
CA GLU A 66 -36.41 0.46 -4.34
C GLU A 66 -36.53 0.71 -2.82
N LEU A 67 -35.46 0.42 -2.07
CA LEU A 67 -35.32 0.73 -0.64
C LEU A 67 -35.04 2.23 -0.39
N GLU A 68 -34.36 2.90 -1.31
CA GLU A 68 -33.99 4.32 -1.21
C GLU A 68 -34.98 5.26 -1.95
N GLY A 69 -35.78 4.75 -2.89
CA GLY A 69 -36.66 5.53 -3.78
C GLY A 69 -38.13 5.07 -3.83
N GLY A 70 -38.53 4.11 -2.99
CA GLY A 70 -39.93 3.75 -2.75
C GLY A 70 -40.36 4.10 -1.31
N ASN A 71 -41.33 3.36 -0.76
CA ASN A 71 -41.81 3.52 0.63
C ASN A 71 -40.73 3.24 1.72
N GLY A 72 -39.49 2.93 1.34
CA GLY A 72 -38.40 2.64 2.26
C GLY A 72 -38.03 3.84 3.15
N LEU A 73 -37.83 5.03 2.59
CA LEU A 73 -37.53 6.25 3.37
C LEU A 73 -38.67 6.62 4.35
N HIS A 74 -39.92 6.43 3.93
CA HIS A 74 -41.10 6.57 4.79
C HIS A 74 -41.05 5.59 5.97
N SER A 75 -40.90 4.29 5.69
CA SER A 75 -40.84 3.24 6.72
C SER A 75 -39.66 3.43 7.70
N PHE A 76 -38.54 3.97 7.22
CA PHE A 76 -37.40 4.38 8.03
C PHE A 76 -37.75 5.52 8.99
N LEU A 77 -38.42 6.60 8.53
CA LEU A 77 -38.86 7.69 9.41
C LEU A 77 -39.87 7.22 10.46
N VAL A 78 -40.83 6.37 10.07
CA VAL A 78 -41.77 5.74 11.02
C VAL A 78 -41.03 4.91 12.07
N SER A 79 -39.96 4.20 11.70
CA SER A 79 -39.13 3.43 12.64
C SER A 79 -38.25 4.27 13.59
N LEU A 80 -38.09 5.58 13.33
CA LEU A 80 -37.31 6.51 14.16
C LEU A 80 -38.15 7.26 15.21
N LEU A 81 -39.48 7.11 15.19
CA LEU A 81 -40.41 7.86 16.04
C LEU A 81 -41.38 6.95 16.83
N PRO A 82 -40.88 5.97 17.60
CA PRO A 82 -41.73 4.99 18.29
C PRO A 82 -42.64 5.62 19.35
N ASP A 83 -42.15 6.55 20.17
CA ASP A 83 -42.96 7.16 21.25
C ASP A 83 -44.10 8.04 20.69
N VAL A 84 -43.90 8.57 19.47
CA VAL A 84 -44.89 9.35 18.72
C VAL A 84 -45.94 8.46 18.06
N ASN A 85 -45.56 7.23 17.68
CA ASN A 85 -46.45 6.21 17.10
C ASN A 85 -47.32 5.54 18.19
N ASP A 86 -46.72 5.16 19.31
CA ASP A 86 -47.37 4.41 20.41
C ASP A 86 -48.20 5.29 21.38
N GLY A 87 -48.56 6.51 20.96
CA GLY A 87 -49.22 7.52 21.81
C GLY A 87 -50.58 7.07 22.37
N GLU A 88 -50.68 6.99 23.70
CA GLU A 88 -51.85 6.65 24.52
C GLU A 88 -52.71 5.46 24.04
N LYS A 89 -52.47 4.29 24.64
CA LYS A 89 -53.45 3.21 24.69
C LYS A 89 -54.74 3.70 25.38
N GLN A 90 -55.85 3.78 24.65
CA GLN A 90 -57.16 3.76 25.29
C GLN A 90 -57.35 2.41 26.00
N PRO A 91 -57.79 2.38 27.27
CA PRO A 91 -57.94 1.14 28.03
C PRO A 91 -59.19 0.36 27.59
N GLY A 92 -59.11 -0.35 26.47
CA GLY A 92 -60.23 -1.13 25.94
C GLY A 92 -59.87 -2.21 24.91
N GLU A 93 -59.04 -1.91 23.92
CA GLU A 93 -58.90 -2.79 22.74
C GLU A 93 -57.60 -3.63 22.73
N ALA A 94 -57.78 -4.94 22.55
CA ALA A 94 -56.70 -5.92 22.49
C ALA A 94 -56.30 -6.23 21.03
N GLY A 95 -55.65 -5.27 20.37
CA GLY A 95 -55.09 -5.41 19.02
C GLY A 95 -53.84 -4.55 18.84
N LEU A 96 -53.01 -4.86 17.83
CA LEU A 96 -51.87 -4.01 17.46
C LEU A 96 -52.36 -2.86 16.57
N SER A 97 -52.90 -1.80 17.18
CA SER A 97 -53.20 -0.53 16.51
C SER A 97 -51.96 0.35 16.45
N GLN A 98 -51.03 0.00 15.56
CA GLN A 98 -50.00 0.94 15.11
C GLN A 98 -50.71 2.14 14.46
N ARG A 99 -50.30 3.38 14.76
CA ARG A 99 -50.98 4.56 14.16
C ARG A 99 -50.62 4.65 12.68
N ASP A 100 -51.62 4.84 11.84
CA ASP A 100 -51.44 5.24 10.44
C ASP A 100 -50.92 6.69 10.39
N ILE A 101 -49.60 6.85 10.48
CA ILE A 101 -48.91 8.15 10.38
C ILE A 101 -49.07 8.67 8.95
N ASN A 102 -50.02 9.59 8.78
CA ASN A 102 -50.30 10.25 7.51
C ASN A 102 -49.48 11.54 7.33
N ALA A 103 -49.51 12.10 6.12
CA ALA A 103 -48.75 13.30 5.74
C ALA A 103 -48.98 14.51 6.67
N ASP A 104 -50.22 14.68 7.13
CA ASP A 104 -50.67 15.82 7.95
C ASP A 104 -50.41 15.62 9.46
N PHE A 105 -49.93 14.46 9.89
CA PHE A 105 -49.67 14.16 11.30
C PHE A 105 -48.71 15.19 11.92
N GLN A 106 -49.14 15.83 13.01
CA GLN A 106 -48.37 16.88 13.68
C GLN A 106 -47.56 16.31 14.85
N ILE A 107 -46.24 16.50 14.78
CA ILE A 107 -45.29 16.20 15.87
C ILE A 107 -45.06 17.50 16.65
N SER A 108 -45.29 17.48 17.97
CA SER A 108 -45.00 18.65 18.81
C SER A 108 -43.50 18.91 18.88
N LYS A 109 -43.11 20.16 19.15
CA LYS A 109 -41.70 20.50 19.34
C LYS A 109 -41.05 19.68 20.45
N ASP A 110 -41.70 19.52 21.60
CA ASP A 110 -41.08 18.88 22.76
C ASP A 110 -40.95 17.36 22.60
N ASP A 111 -41.91 16.71 21.94
CA ASP A 111 -41.82 15.30 21.56
C ASP A 111 -40.70 15.05 20.54
N PHE A 112 -40.57 15.94 19.55
CA PHE A 112 -39.46 15.89 18.58
C PHE A 112 -38.10 16.10 19.27
N LEU A 113 -37.98 17.08 20.17
CA LEU A 113 -36.75 17.29 20.95
C LEU A 113 -36.42 16.09 21.85
N LYS A 114 -37.42 15.38 22.37
CA LYS A 114 -37.24 14.14 23.14
C LYS A 114 -36.69 13.00 22.27
N GLU A 115 -37.30 12.74 21.11
CA GLU A 115 -36.86 11.69 20.17
C GLU A 115 -35.43 11.94 19.65
N VAL A 116 -35.12 13.16 19.19
CA VAL A 116 -33.77 13.46 18.65
C VAL A 116 -32.67 13.34 19.71
N ARG A 117 -32.95 13.63 20.98
CA ARG A 117 -32.02 13.33 22.09
C ARG A 117 -31.82 11.82 22.25
N GLY A 118 -32.89 11.03 22.16
CA GLY A 118 -32.86 9.56 22.18
C GLY A 118 -32.00 8.96 21.06
N TRP A 119 -32.03 9.54 19.85
CA TRP A 119 -31.25 9.09 18.69
C TRP A 119 -29.72 9.13 18.91
N ASN A 120 -29.22 9.89 19.89
CA ASN A 120 -27.79 9.95 20.26
C ASN A 120 -26.88 10.16 19.02
N VAL A 121 -27.21 11.21 18.25
CA VAL A 121 -26.44 11.67 17.09
C VAL A 121 -25.29 12.55 17.60
N PRO A 122 -24.03 12.34 17.17
CA PRO A 122 -22.92 13.17 17.61
C PRO A 122 -23.01 14.60 17.05
N SER A 123 -22.57 15.57 17.86
CA SER A 123 -22.48 16.98 17.46
C SER A 123 -21.56 17.19 16.24
N PRO A 124 -21.96 17.99 15.24
CA PRO A 124 -21.07 18.37 14.14
C PRO A 124 -19.97 19.32 14.65
N ASP A 125 -18.72 18.90 14.62
CA ASP A 125 -17.57 19.73 15.02
C ASP A 125 -17.50 21.04 14.22
N GLN A 126 -17.98 22.12 14.83
CA GLN A 126 -18.19 23.41 14.16
C GLN A 126 -16.90 24.21 13.92
N SER A 127 -15.77 23.80 14.51
CA SER A 127 -14.55 24.61 14.50
C SER A 127 -13.65 24.31 13.30
N ARG A 128 -13.19 25.38 12.61
CA ARG A 128 -12.20 25.37 11.50
C ARG A 128 -12.64 24.55 10.24
N SER A 129 -12.04 24.87 9.08
CA SER A 129 -12.31 24.18 7.80
C SER A 129 -11.47 22.91 7.67
N ASP A 130 -12.01 21.82 7.13
CA ASP A 130 -11.48 20.45 7.28
C ASP A 130 -9.95 20.32 7.19
N ALA A 131 -9.32 20.75 6.09
CA ALA A 131 -7.86 20.65 5.92
C ALA A 131 -7.07 21.61 6.84
N GLN A 132 -7.61 22.80 7.11
CA GLN A 132 -6.98 23.78 8.00
C GLN A 132 -7.15 23.43 9.47
N ALA A 133 -8.25 22.77 9.85
CA ALA A 133 -8.46 22.15 11.15
C ALA A 133 -7.52 20.96 11.30
N GLU A 134 -7.49 20.07 10.30
CA GLU A 134 -6.69 18.86 10.34
C GLU A 134 -5.20 19.15 10.52
N GLU A 135 -4.68 20.12 9.76
CA GLU A 135 -3.33 20.62 9.91
C GLU A 135 -3.17 21.45 11.18
N ALA A 136 -4.05 22.41 11.49
CA ALA A 136 -3.90 23.25 12.68
C ALA A 136 -3.92 22.44 13.97
N ASP A 137 -4.79 21.46 14.13
CA ASP A 137 -4.98 20.70 15.38
C ASP A 137 -3.88 19.65 15.55
N ALA A 138 -3.42 19.02 14.47
CA ALA A 138 -2.24 18.16 14.52
C ALA A 138 -0.96 18.97 14.74
N VAL A 139 -0.85 20.17 14.17
CA VAL A 139 0.23 21.14 14.47
C VAL A 139 0.08 21.74 15.87
N GLU A 140 -1.12 21.86 16.43
CA GLU A 140 -1.39 22.35 17.77
C GLU A 140 -1.02 21.28 18.81
N TYR A 141 -1.32 20.01 18.55
CA TYR A 141 -0.75 18.87 19.26
C TYR A 141 0.78 18.89 19.16
N GLU A 142 1.35 19.03 17.97
CA GLU A 142 2.81 19.10 17.75
C GLU A 142 3.48 20.37 18.30
N LYS A 143 2.70 21.41 18.68
CA LYS A 143 3.14 22.60 19.43
C LYS A 143 3.02 22.39 20.95
N LYS A 144 2.00 21.66 21.41
CA LYS A 144 1.79 21.27 22.81
C LYS A 144 2.77 20.18 23.27
N LEU A 145 3.28 19.35 22.34
CA LEU A 145 4.31 18.35 22.62
C LEU A 145 5.61 19.00 23.16
N PRO A 146 6.17 18.52 24.29
CA PRO A 146 7.48 18.94 24.77
C PRO A 146 8.56 18.73 23.70
N PHE A 147 9.50 19.67 23.57
CA PHE A 147 10.53 19.66 22.51
C PHE A 147 11.27 18.32 22.37
N ARG A 148 11.59 17.64 23.48
CA ARG A 148 12.22 16.30 23.46
C ARG A 148 11.34 15.22 22.81
N ARG A 149 10.03 15.23 23.05
CA ARG A 149 9.06 14.31 22.41
C ARG A 149 8.88 14.64 20.92
N LYS A 150 8.67 15.91 20.59
CA LYS A 150 8.61 16.40 19.20
C LYS A 150 9.85 15.96 18.39
N LEU A 151 11.04 16.12 18.95
CA LEU A 151 12.29 15.69 18.32
C LEU A 151 12.39 14.16 18.20
N ALA A 152 11.97 13.40 19.22
CA ALA A 152 11.97 11.93 19.17
C ALA A 152 10.99 11.37 18.13
N ALA A 153 9.80 11.96 18.01
CA ALA A 153 8.79 11.60 17.01
C ALA A 153 9.22 11.99 15.58
N HIS A 154 9.88 13.14 15.42
CA HIS A 154 10.50 13.50 14.14
C HIS A 154 11.65 12.56 13.77
N TRP A 155 12.46 12.14 14.75
CA TRP A 155 13.57 11.21 14.55
C TRP A 155 13.12 9.76 14.27
N SER A 156 12.01 9.28 14.86
CA SER A 156 11.49 7.94 14.55
C SER A 156 10.96 7.84 13.11
N VAL A 157 10.50 8.95 12.52
CA VAL A 157 10.03 9.04 11.13
C VAL A 157 11.17 9.34 10.15
N GLU A 158 11.94 10.40 10.37
CA GLU A 158 12.93 10.93 9.41
C GLU A 158 14.40 10.60 9.76
N GLY A 159 14.67 10.06 10.96
CA GLY A 159 16.02 9.77 11.46
C GLY A 159 16.91 8.94 10.51
N PRO A 160 16.42 7.83 9.92
CA PRO A 160 17.21 7.07 8.93
C PRO A 160 17.57 7.90 7.70
N THR A 161 16.68 8.80 7.27
CA THR A 161 16.94 9.73 6.15
C THR A 161 18.06 10.71 6.51
N TYR A 162 18.05 11.30 7.72
CA TYR A 162 19.12 12.19 8.17
C TYR A 162 20.45 11.47 8.38
N LEU A 163 20.42 10.25 8.92
CA LEU A 163 21.60 9.42 9.17
C LEU A 163 22.29 9.06 7.85
N PHE A 164 21.53 8.59 6.86
CA PHE A 164 22.05 8.30 5.53
C PHE A 164 22.51 9.56 4.78
N MET A 165 21.78 10.67 4.85
CA MET A 165 22.21 11.97 4.30
C MET A 165 23.54 12.43 4.90
N THR A 166 23.70 12.32 6.23
CA THR A 166 24.94 12.69 6.93
C THR A 166 26.11 11.82 6.48
N PHE A 167 25.91 10.51 6.34
CA PHE A 167 26.90 9.59 5.81
C PHE A 167 27.32 9.97 4.37
N VAL A 168 26.37 10.27 3.49
CA VAL A 168 26.66 10.66 2.09
C VAL A 168 27.42 11.99 2.02
N ILE A 169 27.04 12.99 2.84
CA ILE A 169 27.74 14.28 2.92
C ILE A 169 29.16 14.09 3.50
N ALA A 170 29.32 13.27 4.54
CA ALA A 170 30.64 12.95 5.08
C ALA A 170 31.54 12.26 4.04
N LEU A 171 30.99 11.39 3.19
CA LEU A 171 31.72 10.75 2.10
C LEU A 171 32.09 11.73 0.99
N GLN A 172 31.19 12.66 0.62
CA GLN A 172 31.48 13.76 -0.32
C GLN A 172 32.63 14.64 0.19
N LEU A 173 32.59 15.05 1.46
CA LEU A 173 33.62 15.85 2.10
C LEU A 173 34.94 15.09 2.21
N ALA A 174 34.93 13.83 2.63
CA ALA A 174 36.13 13.01 2.75
C ALA A 174 36.84 12.83 1.39
N PHE A 175 36.11 12.47 0.33
CA PHE A 175 36.69 12.31 -1.00
C PHE A 175 37.11 13.65 -1.62
N GLY A 176 36.35 14.72 -1.40
CA GLY A 176 36.72 16.06 -1.83
C GLY A 176 38.00 16.57 -1.15
N LEU A 177 38.06 16.49 0.18
CA LEU A 177 39.25 16.87 0.96
C LEU A 177 40.46 16.02 0.59
N TRP A 178 40.30 14.69 0.45
CA TRP A 178 41.38 13.80 0.04
C TRP A 178 41.94 14.17 -1.34
N GLN A 179 41.08 14.38 -2.34
CA GLN A 179 41.52 14.79 -3.68
C GLN A 179 42.12 16.20 -3.67
N GLY A 180 41.56 17.17 -2.96
CA GLY A 180 42.11 18.52 -2.83
C GLY A 180 43.49 18.53 -2.17
N PHE A 181 43.63 17.80 -1.05
CA PHE A 181 44.85 17.78 -0.22
C PHE A 181 46.08 17.23 -0.96
N ILE A 182 45.90 16.29 -1.88
CA ILE A 182 46.97 15.80 -2.77
C ILE A 182 47.61 16.96 -3.56
N TYR A 183 46.80 17.88 -4.10
CA TYR A 183 47.29 19.02 -4.89
C TYR A 183 47.65 20.25 -4.02
N VAL A 184 47.13 20.33 -2.80
CA VAL A 184 47.63 21.26 -1.75
C VAL A 184 49.03 20.86 -1.26
N LYS A 185 49.39 19.57 -1.26
CA LYS A 185 50.74 19.11 -0.93
C LYS A 185 51.71 19.10 -2.13
N ASN A 186 51.25 18.80 -3.34
CA ASN A 186 52.11 18.77 -4.53
C ASN A 186 52.54 20.20 -4.93
N GLN A 187 53.76 20.62 -4.55
CA GLN A 187 54.30 21.95 -4.84
C GLN A 187 54.47 22.19 -6.36
N PRO A 188 55.19 21.35 -7.14
CA PRO A 188 55.43 21.62 -8.57
C PRO A 188 54.14 21.72 -9.39
N ILE A 189 53.15 20.84 -9.14
CA ILE A 189 51.87 20.90 -9.87
C ILE A 189 51.06 22.15 -9.52
N ARG A 190 51.18 22.70 -8.31
CA ARG A 190 50.50 23.95 -7.92
C ARG A 190 51.20 25.18 -8.48
N GLN A 191 52.53 25.15 -8.59
CA GLN A 191 53.28 26.18 -9.31
C GLN A 191 52.88 26.17 -10.79
N ALA A 192 52.89 25.01 -11.45
CA ALA A 192 52.50 24.89 -12.86
C ALA A 192 51.03 25.25 -13.17
N LEU A 193 50.08 24.91 -12.30
CA LEU A 193 48.64 24.93 -12.60
C LEU A 193 47.80 25.88 -11.72
N GLY A 194 48.42 26.58 -10.78
CA GLY A 194 47.77 27.58 -9.92
C GLY A 194 46.71 27.02 -8.97
N TRP A 195 45.86 27.92 -8.43
CA TRP A 195 44.79 27.58 -7.48
C TRP A 195 43.72 26.65 -8.07
N GLY A 196 43.49 26.73 -9.38
CA GLY A 196 42.39 26.06 -10.07
C GLY A 196 42.40 24.54 -9.95
N VAL A 197 43.59 23.94 -9.95
CA VAL A 197 43.73 22.49 -9.87
C VAL A 197 43.22 21.95 -8.52
N ILE A 198 43.37 22.71 -7.43
CA ILE A 198 42.92 22.31 -6.09
C ILE A 198 41.38 22.32 -6.04
N VAL A 199 40.75 23.42 -6.48
CA VAL A 199 39.29 23.56 -6.51
C VAL A 199 38.67 22.50 -7.42
N ALA A 200 39.19 22.34 -8.64
CA ALA A 200 38.68 21.35 -9.58
C ALA A 200 38.85 19.91 -9.06
N LYS A 201 39.94 19.60 -8.33
CA LYS A 201 40.14 18.26 -7.76
C LYS A 201 39.32 18.00 -6.52
N PHE A 202 39.12 18.99 -5.66
CA PHE A 202 38.16 18.90 -4.55
C PHE A 202 36.74 18.59 -5.08
N SER A 203 36.25 19.37 -6.03
CA SER A 203 34.92 19.14 -6.62
C SER A 203 34.83 17.80 -7.36
N ALA A 204 35.88 17.38 -8.08
CA ALA A 204 35.91 16.06 -8.71
C ALA A 204 35.83 14.92 -7.68
N GLY A 205 36.53 15.03 -6.55
CA GLY A 205 36.46 14.06 -5.46
C GLY A 205 35.06 13.95 -4.86
N ALA A 206 34.44 15.08 -4.54
CA ALA A 206 33.07 15.12 -4.02
C ALA A 206 32.03 14.60 -5.05
N LEU A 207 32.29 14.74 -6.35
CA LEU A 207 31.44 14.19 -7.41
C LEU A 207 31.44 12.65 -7.46
N TYR A 208 32.49 11.95 -7.03
CA TYR A 208 32.56 10.48 -7.09
C TYR A 208 31.38 9.81 -6.33
N PRO A 209 31.18 10.04 -5.01
CA PRO A 209 30.02 9.49 -4.30
C PRO A 209 28.71 10.16 -4.72
N THR A 210 28.72 11.46 -5.09
CA THR A 210 27.50 12.18 -5.50
C THR A 210 26.85 11.53 -6.72
N LEU A 211 27.62 11.29 -7.78
CA LEU A 211 27.09 10.73 -9.03
C LEU A 211 26.81 9.22 -8.90
N PHE A 212 27.61 8.50 -8.10
CA PHE A 212 27.31 7.11 -7.74
C PHE A 212 25.93 6.98 -7.07
N PHE A 213 25.67 7.76 -6.02
CA PHE A 213 24.39 7.72 -5.31
C PHE A 213 23.24 8.32 -6.13
N MET A 214 23.51 9.32 -6.97
CA MET A 214 22.50 9.90 -7.87
C MET A 214 22.00 8.87 -8.90
N LEU A 215 22.88 8.05 -9.47
CA LEU A 215 22.47 6.95 -10.36
C LEU A 215 21.77 5.82 -9.61
N ILE A 216 22.37 5.32 -8.51
CA ILE A 216 21.85 4.14 -7.80
C ILE A 216 20.47 4.37 -7.17
N SER A 217 20.17 5.61 -6.76
CA SER A 217 18.91 5.99 -6.13
C SER A 217 17.68 5.84 -7.02
N MET A 218 17.84 5.76 -8.34
CA MET A 218 16.72 5.56 -9.28
C MET A 218 16.50 4.09 -9.69
N SER A 219 17.29 3.15 -9.17
CA SER A 219 17.01 1.71 -9.37
C SER A 219 15.92 1.22 -8.41
N ARG A 220 14.77 0.82 -8.96
CA ARG A 220 13.68 0.19 -8.19
C ARG A 220 14.03 -1.24 -7.77
N TRP A 221 14.94 -1.91 -8.47
CA TRP A 221 15.50 -3.19 -8.03
C TRP A 221 16.31 -3.04 -6.75
N ILE A 222 17.23 -2.07 -6.69
CA ILE A 222 18.05 -1.83 -5.50
C ILE A 222 17.20 -1.30 -4.36
N ALA A 223 16.29 -0.36 -4.60
CA ALA A 223 15.32 0.09 -3.59
C ALA A 223 14.47 -1.07 -3.03
N THR A 224 14.08 -2.06 -3.85
CA THR A 224 13.37 -3.26 -3.41
C THR A 224 14.27 -4.21 -2.61
N LEU A 225 15.52 -4.39 -3.01
CA LEU A 225 16.49 -5.24 -2.31
C LEU A 225 16.80 -4.70 -0.91
N LEU A 226 17.02 -3.39 -0.77
CA LEU A 226 17.28 -2.73 0.51
C LEU A 226 16.10 -2.89 1.49
N ARG A 227 14.85 -2.81 1.00
CA ARG A 227 13.62 -3.03 1.80
C ARG A 227 13.48 -4.43 2.38
N ARG A 228 14.05 -5.46 1.72
CA ARG A 228 13.98 -6.86 2.21
C ARG A 228 14.80 -7.10 3.48
N SER A 229 15.76 -6.23 3.81
CA SER A 229 16.57 -6.35 5.01
C SER A 229 16.12 -5.33 6.06
N TYR A 230 15.55 -5.83 7.15
CA TYR A 230 15.13 -5.00 8.30
C TYR A 230 16.29 -4.12 8.82
N LEU A 231 17.50 -4.69 8.95
CA LEU A 231 18.69 -3.97 9.41
C LEU A 231 19.05 -2.81 8.47
N ILE A 232 18.95 -3.01 7.15
CA ILE A 232 19.22 -1.96 6.15
C ILE A 232 18.13 -0.89 6.19
N SER A 233 16.85 -1.25 6.28
CA SER A 233 15.74 -0.29 6.34
C SER A 233 15.82 0.68 7.52
N ARG A 234 16.49 0.28 8.61
CA ARG A 234 16.75 1.12 9.79
C ARG A 234 17.85 2.16 9.57
N PHE A 235 18.73 1.97 8.59
CA PHE A 235 19.78 2.93 8.22
C PHE A 235 19.44 3.71 6.95
N ILE A 236 18.79 3.09 5.96
CA ILE A 236 18.42 3.68 4.67
C ILE A 236 16.91 3.62 4.50
N ASN A 237 16.24 4.77 4.59
CA ASN A 237 14.86 4.86 4.14
C ASN A 237 14.82 4.87 2.60
N ALA A 238 14.46 3.73 2.02
CA ALA A 238 14.44 3.51 0.57
C ALA A 238 13.19 4.06 -0.14
N ASP A 239 12.26 4.70 0.57
CA ASP A 239 11.08 5.35 0.00
C ASP A 239 11.38 6.78 -0.42
N PHE A 240 12.17 7.54 0.36
CA PHE A 240 12.62 8.89 -0.01
C PHE A 240 13.64 8.95 -1.18
N HIS A 241 13.90 7.85 -1.87
CA HIS A 241 14.82 7.72 -3.00
C HIS A 241 14.69 8.83 -4.07
N GLN A 242 13.46 9.23 -4.41
CA GLN A 242 13.17 10.31 -5.35
C GLN A 242 13.59 11.70 -4.83
N SER A 243 13.33 12.00 -3.56
CA SER A 243 13.75 13.26 -2.92
C SER A 243 15.28 13.32 -2.77
N PHE A 244 15.89 12.19 -2.41
CA PHE A 244 17.34 12.02 -2.33
C PHE A 244 18.03 12.26 -3.69
N HIS A 245 17.51 11.69 -4.78
CA HIS A 245 18.02 11.92 -6.13
C HIS A 245 18.00 13.41 -6.53
N VAL A 246 16.89 14.12 -6.26
CA VAL A 246 16.76 15.56 -6.55
C VAL A 246 17.73 16.41 -5.71
N ARG A 247 17.94 16.06 -4.43
CA ARG A 247 18.95 16.72 -3.59
C ARG A 247 20.37 16.51 -4.14
N LEU A 248 20.69 15.29 -4.58
CA LEU A 248 22.00 14.98 -5.17
C LEU A 248 22.21 15.60 -6.55
N SER A 249 21.17 15.76 -7.38
CA SER A 249 21.34 16.41 -8.69
C SER A 249 21.65 17.90 -8.55
N ILE A 250 21.06 18.59 -7.57
CA ILE A 250 21.38 19.98 -7.23
C ILE A 250 22.84 20.11 -6.75
N VAL A 251 23.25 19.28 -5.78
CA VAL A 251 24.64 19.27 -5.26
C VAL A 251 25.64 18.89 -6.36
N GLY A 252 25.31 17.89 -7.19
CA GLY A 252 26.13 17.45 -8.32
C GLY A 252 26.30 18.53 -9.37
N LEU A 253 25.23 19.26 -9.73
CA LEU A 253 25.28 20.34 -10.71
C LEU A 253 26.13 21.52 -10.21
N LEU A 254 26.01 21.86 -8.92
CA LEU A 254 26.86 22.86 -8.27
C LEU A 254 28.33 22.44 -8.28
N LEU A 255 28.65 21.21 -7.85
CA LEU A 255 30.02 20.69 -7.84
C LEU A 255 30.61 20.57 -9.26
N ALA A 256 29.82 20.15 -10.25
CA ALA A 256 30.25 20.08 -11.65
C ALA A 256 30.54 21.48 -12.24
N THR A 257 29.74 22.48 -11.87
CA THR A 257 29.95 23.87 -12.28
C THR A 257 31.21 24.45 -11.63
N ILE A 258 31.42 24.23 -10.32
CA ILE A 258 32.65 24.65 -9.62
C ILE A 258 33.89 23.93 -10.17
N HIS A 259 33.77 22.63 -10.47
CA HIS A 259 34.84 21.85 -11.12
C HIS A 259 35.25 22.47 -12.47
N ALA A 260 34.27 22.78 -13.33
CA ALA A 260 34.52 23.40 -14.61
C ALA A 260 35.13 24.80 -14.48
N ILE A 261 34.66 25.64 -13.54
CA ILE A 261 35.27 26.95 -13.24
C ILE A 261 36.75 26.77 -12.81
N GLY A 262 37.04 25.86 -11.87
CA GLY A 262 38.40 25.59 -11.42
C GLY A 262 39.36 25.11 -12.52
N HIS A 263 38.85 24.43 -13.56
CA HIS A 263 39.64 24.11 -14.74
C HIS A 263 39.73 25.25 -15.76
N LEU A 264 38.63 25.92 -16.10
CA LEU A 264 38.58 26.96 -17.13
C LEU A 264 39.24 28.26 -16.67
N THR A 265 38.78 28.89 -15.58
CA THR A 265 39.31 30.20 -15.13
C THR A 265 40.55 30.06 -14.24
N GLY A 266 40.74 28.89 -13.63
CA GLY A 266 41.92 28.55 -12.85
C GLY A 266 42.98 27.83 -13.70
N THR A 267 42.86 26.51 -13.79
CA THR A 267 43.92 25.61 -14.30
C THR A 267 44.44 26.01 -15.69
N PHE A 268 43.56 26.07 -16.69
CA PHE A 268 43.93 26.30 -18.08
C PHE A 268 44.38 27.74 -18.30
N LEU A 269 43.68 28.72 -17.75
CA LEU A 269 44.04 30.14 -17.89
C LEU A 269 45.35 30.50 -17.18
N TYR A 270 45.70 29.82 -16.08
CA TYR A 270 46.95 30.05 -15.36
C TYR A 270 48.15 29.40 -16.06
N SER A 271 48.05 28.11 -16.41
CA SER A 271 49.13 27.35 -17.06
C SER A 271 49.41 27.76 -18.52
N SER A 272 48.47 28.45 -19.19
CA SER A 272 48.67 28.99 -20.55
C SER A 272 49.45 30.32 -20.58
N ARG A 273 49.90 30.84 -19.43
CA ARG A 273 50.63 32.12 -19.35
C ARG A 273 52.09 31.92 -19.78
N PRO A 274 52.68 32.82 -20.61
CA PRO A 274 54.07 32.67 -21.06
C PRO A 274 55.07 32.51 -19.90
N GLY A 275 54.92 33.32 -18.84
CA GLY A 275 55.74 33.26 -17.63
C GLY A 275 55.52 32.04 -16.73
N GLN A 276 54.77 31.01 -17.17
CA GLN A 276 54.56 29.76 -16.44
C GLN A 276 55.00 28.52 -17.23
N ALA A 277 55.54 28.70 -18.45
CA ALA A 277 56.02 27.60 -19.29
C ALA A 277 57.13 26.78 -18.60
N GLN A 278 58.03 27.41 -17.85
CA GLN A 278 59.11 26.73 -17.11
C GLN A 278 58.55 25.85 -15.98
N ASP A 279 57.63 26.36 -15.16
CA ASP A 279 56.98 25.59 -14.08
C ASP A 279 56.19 24.39 -14.65
N VAL A 280 55.48 24.59 -15.76
CA VAL A 280 54.72 23.54 -16.45
C VAL A 280 55.63 22.41 -16.95
N ILE A 281 56.79 22.75 -17.54
CA ILE A 281 57.81 21.77 -17.96
C ILE A 281 58.41 21.06 -16.74
N ALA A 282 58.80 21.79 -15.68
CA ALA A 282 59.36 21.23 -14.46
C ALA A 282 58.38 20.28 -13.73
N ALA A 283 57.07 20.53 -13.83
CA ALA A 283 56.03 19.65 -13.33
C ALA A 283 55.72 18.44 -14.24
N GLY A 284 56.52 18.19 -15.29
CA GLY A 284 56.38 17.06 -16.21
C GLY A 284 55.12 17.15 -17.08
N LYS A 285 54.68 18.36 -17.44
CA LYS A 285 53.50 18.60 -18.28
C LYS A 285 53.90 19.30 -19.58
N PRO A 286 53.30 18.95 -20.74
CA PRO A 286 53.53 19.70 -21.96
C PRO A 286 52.82 21.05 -21.90
N VAL A 287 53.54 22.12 -22.27
CA VAL A 287 53.02 23.47 -22.46
C VAL A 287 51.93 23.45 -23.54
N ARG A 288 50.87 24.23 -23.34
CA ARG A 288 49.69 24.33 -24.22
C ARG A 288 49.14 25.74 -24.17
N SER A 289 48.51 26.18 -25.26
CA SER A 289 47.65 27.36 -25.21
C SER A 289 46.31 27.03 -24.54
N TYR A 290 45.55 28.07 -24.19
CA TYR A 290 44.22 27.92 -23.61
C TYR A 290 43.27 27.13 -24.55
N ARG A 291 43.39 27.37 -25.86
CA ARG A 291 42.63 26.65 -26.90
C ARG A 291 42.97 25.17 -26.89
N ASP A 292 44.25 24.83 -26.80
CA ASP A 292 44.71 23.44 -26.83
C ASP A 292 44.27 22.66 -25.58
N TYR A 293 44.24 23.32 -24.42
CA TYR A 293 43.65 22.75 -23.20
C TYR A 293 42.15 22.44 -23.39
N VAL A 294 41.37 23.38 -23.92
CA VAL A 294 39.93 23.19 -24.18
C VAL A 294 39.67 22.13 -25.24
N SER A 295 40.52 22.00 -26.28
CA SER A 295 40.39 20.94 -27.29
C SER A 295 40.93 19.57 -26.85
N THR A 296 41.58 19.44 -25.69
CA THR A 296 41.88 18.11 -25.14
C THR A 296 40.60 17.34 -24.85
N LEU A 297 40.66 16.00 -24.87
CA LEU A 297 39.52 15.13 -24.55
C LEU A 297 38.83 15.52 -23.21
N PRO A 298 39.52 15.78 -22.09
CA PRO A 298 38.87 16.26 -20.87
C PRO A 298 38.19 17.63 -21.05
N GLY A 299 38.80 18.56 -21.79
CA GLY A 299 38.28 19.91 -21.99
C GLY A 299 36.90 19.92 -22.64
N TRP A 300 36.80 19.43 -23.88
CA TRP A 300 35.54 19.47 -24.63
C TRP A 300 34.49 18.50 -24.08
N SER A 301 34.87 17.29 -23.66
CA SER A 301 33.90 16.33 -23.10
C SER A 301 33.37 16.78 -21.74
N GLY A 302 34.16 17.53 -20.95
CA GLY A 302 33.72 18.17 -19.72
C GLY A 302 32.69 19.26 -19.97
N LEU A 303 32.92 20.13 -20.97
CA LEU A 303 31.96 21.14 -21.40
C LEU A 303 30.65 20.53 -21.92
N VAL A 304 30.72 19.49 -22.76
CA VAL A 304 29.54 18.77 -23.25
C VAL A 304 28.78 18.08 -22.10
N SER A 305 29.49 17.43 -21.18
CA SER A 305 28.87 16.79 -20.00
C SER A 305 28.17 17.81 -19.10
N LEU A 306 28.78 18.97 -18.86
CA LEU A 306 28.19 20.05 -18.07
C LEU A 306 26.96 20.67 -18.76
N GLY A 307 27.04 20.90 -20.07
CA GLY A 307 25.92 21.39 -20.87
C GLY A 307 24.72 20.44 -20.80
N LEU A 308 24.95 19.14 -21.03
CA LEU A 308 23.92 18.11 -20.89
C LEU A 308 23.33 18.07 -19.48
N PHE A 309 24.15 18.20 -18.42
CA PHE A 309 23.66 18.21 -17.04
C PHE A 309 22.74 19.42 -16.76
N TRP A 310 23.10 20.61 -17.24
CA TRP A 310 22.23 21.80 -17.16
C TRP A 310 20.95 21.64 -17.98
N THR A 311 21.00 21.05 -19.18
CA THR A 311 19.80 20.73 -19.98
C THR A 311 18.88 19.74 -19.24
N ILE A 312 19.42 18.67 -18.68
CA ILE A 312 18.66 17.68 -17.89
C ILE A 312 18.02 18.36 -16.67
N ALA A 313 18.75 19.21 -15.95
CA ALA A 313 18.26 19.93 -14.78
C ALA A 313 17.10 20.88 -15.13
N LEU A 314 17.21 21.62 -16.24
CA LEU A 314 16.15 22.50 -16.73
C LEU A 314 14.88 21.70 -17.08
N LEU A 315 15.01 20.66 -17.90
CA LEU A 315 13.89 19.80 -18.33
C LEU A 315 13.28 18.99 -17.17
N SER A 316 14.05 18.74 -16.11
CA SER A 316 13.57 18.10 -14.87
C SER A 316 12.93 19.06 -13.87
N SER A 317 12.80 20.36 -14.21
CA SER A 317 12.20 21.35 -13.32
C SER A 317 10.71 21.06 -13.03
N PRO A 318 10.19 21.38 -11.82
CA PRO A 318 8.79 21.14 -11.46
C PRO A 318 7.78 21.85 -12.37
N LYS A 319 8.18 22.95 -13.03
CA LYS A 319 7.34 23.66 -14.01
C LYS A 319 7.17 22.83 -15.28
N ILE A 320 8.27 22.35 -15.88
CA ILE A 320 8.22 21.56 -17.12
C ILE A 320 7.57 20.20 -16.87
N ARG A 321 7.91 19.50 -15.78
CA ARG A 321 7.30 18.20 -15.44
C ARG A 321 5.79 18.26 -15.17
N LYS A 322 5.26 19.41 -14.72
CA LYS A 322 3.80 19.64 -14.58
C LYS A 322 3.11 20.07 -15.87
N TRP A 323 3.86 20.61 -16.84
CA TRP A 323 3.34 21.04 -18.14
C TRP A 323 3.30 19.89 -19.14
N ASN A 324 4.34 19.04 -19.17
CA ASN A 324 4.41 17.86 -20.02
C ASN A 324 5.40 16.83 -19.43
N TYR A 325 4.90 15.67 -19.02
CA TYR A 325 5.74 14.61 -18.43
C TYR A 325 6.66 13.92 -19.45
N GLU A 326 6.25 13.78 -20.72
CA GLU A 326 7.08 13.19 -21.78
C GLU A 326 8.31 14.06 -22.08
N VAL A 327 8.17 15.39 -22.09
CA VAL A 327 9.29 16.32 -22.29
C VAL A 327 10.34 16.17 -21.18
N PHE A 328 9.89 16.03 -19.93
CA PHE A 328 10.76 15.65 -18.83
C PHE A 328 11.42 14.28 -19.06
N GLN A 329 10.63 13.25 -19.35
CA GLN A 329 11.12 11.87 -19.42
C GLN A 329 12.13 11.68 -20.57
N ILE A 330 11.85 12.20 -21.76
CA ILE A 330 12.74 12.17 -22.93
C ILE A 330 14.00 13.02 -22.66
N GLY A 331 13.83 14.23 -22.12
CA GLY A 331 14.95 15.11 -21.75
C GLY A 331 15.90 14.46 -20.73
N HIS A 332 15.38 13.69 -19.79
CA HIS A 332 16.18 12.99 -18.79
C HIS A 332 16.99 11.81 -19.37
N LEU A 333 16.64 11.27 -20.55
CA LEU A 333 17.44 10.23 -21.24
C LEU A 333 18.81 10.74 -21.71
N LEU A 334 19.01 12.07 -21.79
CA LEU A 334 20.33 12.67 -22.01
C LEU A 334 21.36 12.30 -20.93
N MET A 335 20.92 11.71 -19.80
CA MET A 335 21.81 11.10 -18.81
C MET A 335 22.74 10.03 -19.41
N PHE A 336 22.31 9.29 -20.44
CA PHE A 336 23.12 8.24 -21.05
C PHE A 336 24.33 8.78 -21.84
N PRO A 337 24.19 9.68 -22.82
CA PRO A 337 25.35 10.31 -23.46
C PRO A 337 26.18 11.12 -22.47
N MET A 338 25.58 11.78 -21.47
CA MET A 338 26.31 12.49 -20.42
C MET A 338 27.24 11.56 -19.64
N VAL A 339 26.76 10.38 -19.20
CA VAL A 339 27.58 9.37 -18.51
C VAL A 339 28.66 8.81 -19.44
N GLY A 340 28.37 8.63 -20.73
CA GLY A 340 29.35 8.23 -21.74
C GLY A 340 30.52 9.23 -21.89
N PHE A 341 30.21 10.52 -22.06
CA PHE A 341 31.22 11.57 -22.11
C PHE A 341 32.00 11.69 -20.80
N LEU A 342 31.33 11.54 -19.64
CA LEU A 342 31.96 11.60 -18.33
C LEU A 342 32.90 10.41 -18.05
N ALA A 343 32.58 9.23 -18.56
CA ALA A 343 33.49 8.08 -18.53
C ALA A 343 34.73 8.33 -19.42
N ALA A 344 34.55 8.90 -20.61
CA ALA A 344 35.64 9.26 -21.51
C ALA A 344 36.52 10.40 -20.97
N HIS A 345 35.94 11.39 -20.29
CA HIS A 345 36.58 12.60 -19.78
C HIS A 345 37.87 12.34 -18.99
N GLY A 346 37.90 11.31 -18.13
CA GLY A 346 39.09 10.98 -17.34
C GLY A 346 40.19 10.21 -18.08
N THR A 347 39.90 9.64 -19.25
CA THR A 347 40.77 8.61 -19.89
C THR A 347 42.10 9.13 -20.41
N ALA A 348 42.18 10.42 -20.76
CA ALA A 348 43.41 11.06 -21.22
C ALA A 348 44.47 11.30 -20.12
N LYS A 349 44.19 10.94 -18.86
CA LYS A 349 45.14 10.93 -17.73
C LYS A 349 45.89 12.26 -17.45
N LEU A 350 45.36 13.40 -17.92
CA LEU A 350 46.04 14.71 -17.91
C LEU A 350 46.57 15.11 -16.50
N LEU A 351 45.82 14.76 -15.45
CA LEU A 351 46.20 14.94 -14.04
C LEU A 351 46.31 13.62 -13.25
N GLN A 352 45.39 12.67 -13.46
CA GLN A 352 45.34 11.38 -12.75
C GLN A 352 44.53 10.34 -13.54
N GLY A 353 44.51 9.08 -13.10
CA GLY A 353 43.73 8.01 -13.73
C GLY A 353 42.20 8.23 -13.71
N PRO A 354 41.44 7.50 -14.57
CA PRO A 354 40.00 7.70 -14.80
C PRO A 354 39.11 7.13 -13.67
N MET A 355 39.38 7.48 -12.41
CA MET A 355 38.73 6.89 -11.23
C MET A 355 37.21 7.03 -11.23
N LEU A 356 36.69 8.18 -11.67
CA LEU A 356 35.24 8.42 -11.81
C LEU A 356 34.59 7.40 -12.76
N GLY A 357 35.28 6.99 -13.83
CA GLY A 357 34.79 5.97 -14.75
C GLY A 357 34.50 4.65 -14.01
N TYR A 358 35.47 4.14 -13.25
CA TYR A 358 35.31 2.90 -12.46
C TYR A 358 34.18 3.00 -11.43
N TRP A 359 34.04 4.14 -10.74
CA TRP A 359 32.94 4.37 -9.81
C TRP A 359 31.56 4.34 -10.49
N LEU A 360 31.47 4.81 -11.75
CA LEU A 360 30.20 4.84 -12.49
C LEU A 360 29.85 3.50 -13.17
N VAL A 361 30.79 2.57 -13.37
CA VAL A 361 30.52 1.27 -14.04
C VAL A 361 29.36 0.51 -13.37
N PHE A 362 29.46 0.24 -12.07
CA PHE A 362 28.44 -0.53 -11.35
C PHE A 362 27.03 0.09 -11.39
N PRO A 363 26.82 1.36 -10.97
CA PRO A 363 25.47 1.94 -10.97
C PRO A 363 24.94 2.17 -12.39
N THR A 364 25.79 2.43 -13.38
CA THR A 364 25.37 2.56 -14.79
C THR A 364 24.87 1.22 -15.34
N ILE A 365 25.60 0.12 -15.09
CA ILE A 365 25.17 -1.23 -15.49
C ILE A 365 23.85 -1.61 -14.78
N ALA A 366 23.72 -1.34 -13.48
CA ALA A 366 22.50 -1.63 -12.74
C ALA A 366 21.27 -0.89 -13.32
N VAL A 367 21.38 0.40 -13.58
CA VAL A 367 20.30 1.21 -14.19
C VAL A 367 20.04 0.77 -15.64
N LEU A 368 21.07 0.44 -16.42
CA LEU A 368 20.92 -0.03 -17.80
C LEU A 368 20.19 -1.38 -17.86
N LEU A 369 20.54 -2.34 -17.01
CA LEU A 369 19.87 -3.65 -16.93
C LEU A 369 18.41 -3.51 -16.50
N GLU A 370 18.09 -2.64 -15.53
CA GLU A 370 16.71 -2.37 -15.13
C GLU A 370 15.90 -1.74 -16.28
N ARG A 371 16.51 -0.81 -17.04
CA ARG A 371 15.87 -0.19 -18.23
C ARG A 371 15.67 -1.19 -19.37
N LEU A 372 16.65 -2.04 -19.67
CA LEU A 372 16.54 -3.11 -20.67
C LEU A 372 15.46 -4.12 -20.28
N HIS A 373 15.33 -4.46 -18.99
CA HIS A 373 14.25 -5.33 -18.51
C HIS A 373 12.87 -4.69 -18.68
N ARG A 374 12.71 -3.38 -18.40
CA ARG A 374 11.45 -2.67 -18.68
C ARG A 374 11.08 -2.68 -20.15
N ILE A 375 12.04 -2.51 -21.06
CA ILE A 375 11.82 -2.64 -22.52
C ILE A 375 11.39 -4.07 -22.87
N TYR A 376 12.09 -5.10 -22.36
CA TYR A 376 11.72 -6.50 -22.55
C TYR A 376 10.32 -6.85 -22.00
N ARG A 377 9.90 -6.23 -20.88
CA ARG A 377 8.54 -6.34 -20.33
C ARG A 377 7.50 -5.65 -21.20
N SER A 378 7.79 -4.42 -21.68
CA SER A 378 6.93 -3.65 -22.59
C SER A 378 6.61 -4.42 -23.88
N LEU A 379 7.62 -5.09 -24.46
CA LEU A 379 7.49 -5.92 -25.66
C LEU A 379 6.68 -7.22 -25.45
N ARG A 380 6.24 -7.54 -24.22
CA ARG A 380 5.40 -8.70 -23.91
C ARG A 380 4.12 -8.27 -23.16
N PRO A 381 3.23 -7.52 -23.83
CA PRO A 381 2.03 -6.97 -23.20
C PRO A 381 1.08 -8.07 -22.70
N ILE A 382 0.27 -7.69 -21.72
CA ILE A 382 -0.78 -8.49 -21.10
C ILE A 382 -2.12 -7.83 -21.45
N GLN A 383 -3.20 -8.61 -21.57
CA GLN A 383 -4.55 -8.09 -21.73
C GLN A 383 -5.15 -7.75 -20.36
N ALA A 384 -5.73 -6.56 -20.23
CA ALA A 384 -6.43 -6.12 -19.04
C ALA A 384 -7.69 -5.33 -19.39
N ARG A 385 -8.74 -5.47 -18.58
CA ARG A 385 -9.96 -4.68 -18.69
C ARG A 385 -9.84 -3.41 -17.87
N LEU A 386 -10.50 -2.35 -18.33
CA LEU A 386 -10.64 -1.08 -17.61
C LEU A 386 -12.10 -0.88 -17.24
N GLU A 387 -12.37 -0.60 -15.98
CA GLU A 387 -13.71 -0.40 -15.45
C GLU A 387 -13.74 0.91 -14.66
N VAL A 388 -14.60 1.84 -15.07
CA VAL A 388 -14.83 3.08 -14.31
C VAL A 388 -15.76 2.75 -13.16
N LEU A 389 -15.36 3.11 -11.94
CA LEU A 389 -16.09 2.74 -10.72
C LEU A 389 -16.88 3.90 -10.14
N ASP A 390 -16.36 5.12 -10.30
CA ASP A 390 -16.94 6.37 -9.81
C ASP A 390 -16.39 7.58 -10.58
N ASP A 391 -16.63 8.79 -10.08
CA ASP A 391 -16.14 10.03 -10.68
C ASP A 391 -14.60 10.19 -10.64
N ASP A 392 -13.87 9.54 -9.71
CA ASP A 392 -12.42 9.70 -9.56
C ASP A 392 -11.59 8.39 -9.56
N THR A 393 -12.17 7.21 -9.78
CA THR A 393 -11.50 5.90 -9.68
C THR A 393 -11.75 4.99 -10.89
N VAL A 394 -10.69 4.35 -11.39
CA VAL A 394 -10.73 3.28 -12.40
C VAL A 394 -10.10 2.00 -11.84
N CYS A 395 -10.80 0.87 -11.96
CA CYS A 395 -10.22 -0.45 -11.78
C CYS A 395 -9.55 -0.91 -13.08
N LEU A 396 -8.37 -1.51 -12.94
CA LEU A 396 -7.71 -2.27 -13.98
C LEU A 396 -7.60 -3.72 -13.52
N THR A 397 -8.21 -4.64 -14.28
CA THR A 397 -8.17 -6.08 -14.03
C THR A 397 -7.34 -6.78 -15.09
N ALA A 398 -6.12 -7.22 -14.74
CA ALA A 398 -5.15 -7.85 -15.63
C ALA A 398 -5.06 -9.36 -15.41
N ARG A 399 -5.30 -10.16 -16.46
CA ARG A 399 -5.24 -11.63 -16.33
C ARG A 399 -3.78 -12.11 -16.36
N HIS A 400 -3.40 -12.91 -15.37
CA HIS A 400 -2.01 -13.36 -15.23
C HIS A 400 -1.57 -14.25 -16.40
N PRO A 401 -0.39 -13.99 -17.01
CA PRO A 401 0.13 -14.77 -18.13
C PRO A 401 0.51 -16.18 -17.66
N ARG A 402 -0.24 -17.19 -18.11
CA ARG A 402 -0.18 -18.61 -17.70
C ARG A 402 1.22 -19.25 -17.64
N ASN A 403 2.22 -18.69 -18.33
CA ASN A 403 3.56 -19.27 -18.52
C ASN A 403 4.69 -18.43 -17.88
N LYS A 404 4.43 -17.63 -16.84
CA LYS A 404 5.46 -16.90 -16.08
C LYS A 404 5.40 -17.27 -14.58
N ASP A 405 6.55 -17.54 -13.97
CA ASP A 405 6.68 -17.69 -12.50
C ASP A 405 6.67 -16.31 -11.81
N TRP A 406 5.49 -15.70 -11.71
CA TRP A 406 5.31 -14.42 -11.00
C TRP A 406 4.89 -14.69 -9.55
N ARG A 407 5.82 -14.52 -8.60
CA ARG A 407 5.52 -14.62 -7.17
C ARG A 407 5.10 -13.24 -6.64
N TYR A 408 3.84 -13.14 -6.22
CA TYR A 408 3.24 -11.98 -5.57
C TYR A 408 3.20 -12.16 -4.04
N SER A 409 3.11 -11.06 -3.29
CA SER A 409 2.82 -11.04 -1.86
C SER A 409 2.01 -9.78 -1.54
N ALA A 410 1.03 -9.86 -0.63
CA ALA A 410 0.16 -8.73 -0.30
C ALA A 410 0.94 -7.46 0.07
N GLY A 411 0.47 -6.29 -0.37
CA GLY A 411 1.19 -5.03 -0.21
C GLY A 411 2.39 -4.85 -1.15
N GLN A 412 2.45 -5.57 -2.28
CA GLN A 412 3.39 -5.26 -3.38
C GLN A 412 2.76 -4.30 -4.39
N TYR A 413 3.60 -3.50 -5.04
CA TYR A 413 3.19 -2.63 -6.16
C TYR A 413 3.83 -3.07 -7.48
N ILE A 414 3.26 -2.60 -8.58
CA ILE A 414 3.80 -2.79 -9.94
C ILE A 414 4.04 -1.45 -10.62
N LEU A 415 4.86 -1.47 -11.67
CA LEU A 415 4.96 -0.38 -12.63
C LEU A 415 4.09 -0.73 -13.85
N LEU A 416 3.01 0.01 -14.02
CA LEU A 416 2.05 -0.13 -15.10
C LEU A 416 2.39 0.79 -16.27
N GLN A 417 2.31 0.25 -17.49
CA GLN A 417 2.36 1.00 -18.74
C GLN A 417 1.12 0.68 -19.57
N ILE A 418 0.54 1.69 -20.22
CA ILE A 418 -0.55 1.53 -21.19
C ILE A 418 -0.10 2.18 -22.51
N PRO A 419 0.40 1.41 -23.50
CA PRO A 419 0.98 1.94 -24.75
C PRO A 419 0.03 2.78 -25.62
N ARG A 420 -1.28 2.74 -25.34
CA ARG A 420 -2.29 3.62 -25.96
C ARG A 420 -2.33 5.03 -25.36
N LEU A 421 -1.89 5.20 -24.12
CA LEU A 421 -1.69 6.49 -23.45
C LEU A 421 -0.25 6.99 -23.62
N SER A 422 0.74 6.15 -23.30
CA SER A 422 2.16 6.44 -23.50
C SER A 422 2.96 5.16 -23.72
N LYS A 423 3.88 5.21 -24.70
CA LYS A 423 4.83 4.13 -25.03
C LYS A 423 6.05 4.10 -24.10
N PHE A 424 6.23 5.11 -23.24
CA PHE A 424 7.44 5.27 -22.42
C PHE A 424 7.17 5.43 -20.92
N GLN A 425 6.02 6.00 -20.52
CA GLN A 425 5.67 6.13 -19.11
C GLN A 425 5.40 4.77 -18.46
N PHE A 426 5.76 4.68 -17.18
CA PHE A 426 5.55 3.53 -16.29
C PHE A 426 5.23 4.07 -14.89
N HIS A 427 3.98 3.94 -14.45
CA HIS A 427 3.48 4.53 -13.21
C HIS A 427 3.35 3.49 -12.08
N PRO A 428 3.74 3.82 -10.84
CA PRO A 428 3.68 2.89 -9.71
C PRO A 428 2.26 2.82 -9.13
N PHE A 429 1.67 1.62 -9.11
CA PHE A 429 0.39 1.38 -8.45
C PHE A 429 0.41 0.09 -7.63
N THR A 430 -0.17 0.14 -6.45
CA THR A 430 -0.30 -1.00 -5.54
C THR A 430 -1.24 -2.06 -6.12
N ILE A 431 -0.86 -3.34 -6.02
CA ILE A 431 -1.76 -4.44 -6.33
C ILE A 431 -2.78 -4.50 -5.18
N SER A 432 -4.04 -4.23 -5.47
CA SER A 432 -5.10 -4.13 -4.46
C SER A 432 -5.77 -5.46 -4.16
N ALA A 433 -5.82 -6.37 -5.15
CA ALA A 433 -6.41 -7.70 -5.02
C ALA A 433 -5.85 -8.65 -6.07
N CYS A 434 -6.01 -9.96 -5.83
CA CYS A 434 -5.57 -11.04 -6.70
C CYS A 434 -6.59 -12.18 -6.63
N VAL A 435 -7.55 -12.24 -7.55
CA VAL A 435 -8.69 -13.17 -7.52
C VAL A 435 -8.73 -13.98 -8.82
N ASP A 436 -8.85 -15.31 -8.72
CA ASP A 436 -9.00 -16.24 -9.87
C ASP A 436 -7.99 -16.08 -11.02
N ASP A 437 -6.73 -15.83 -10.65
CA ASP A 437 -5.59 -15.51 -11.52
C ASP A 437 -5.71 -14.15 -12.26
N CYS A 438 -6.56 -13.25 -11.79
CA CYS A 438 -6.62 -11.86 -12.21
C CYS A 438 -6.02 -10.94 -11.12
N LEU A 439 -5.06 -10.12 -11.53
CA LEU A 439 -4.43 -9.09 -10.71
C LEU A 439 -5.21 -7.79 -10.87
N GLN A 440 -5.62 -7.17 -9.77
CA GLN A 440 -6.36 -5.92 -9.77
C GLN A 440 -5.55 -4.75 -9.21
N VAL A 441 -5.74 -3.59 -9.84
CA VAL A 441 -5.12 -2.32 -9.48
C VAL A 441 -6.19 -1.25 -9.55
N HIS A 442 -6.29 -0.41 -8.53
CA HIS A 442 -7.26 0.67 -8.47
C HIS A 442 -6.53 2.01 -8.53
N ILE A 443 -6.88 2.79 -9.55
CA ILE A 443 -6.14 3.98 -9.97
C ILE A 443 -7.03 5.19 -9.77
N LYS A 444 -6.59 6.10 -8.90
CA LYS A 444 -7.23 7.39 -8.72
C LYS A 444 -6.87 8.29 -9.90
N THR A 445 -7.89 8.85 -10.54
CA THR A 445 -7.81 9.55 -11.82
C THR A 445 -7.67 11.06 -11.69
N SER A 446 -8.06 11.64 -10.53
CA SER A 446 -8.01 13.08 -10.24
C SER A 446 -6.61 13.69 -10.07
N GLU A 447 -5.53 12.91 -10.23
CA GLU A 447 -4.17 13.26 -9.78
C GLU A 447 -3.10 13.12 -10.88
N GLY A 448 -3.37 13.66 -12.07
CA GLY A 448 -2.39 13.74 -13.14
C GLY A 448 -2.97 13.89 -14.55
N ASP A 449 -2.08 14.18 -15.51
CA ASP A 449 -2.35 14.17 -16.94
C ASP A 449 -2.63 12.73 -17.43
N TRP A 450 -1.70 11.81 -17.15
CA TRP A 450 -1.82 10.40 -17.53
C TRP A 450 -3.02 9.70 -16.87
N THR A 451 -3.33 10.01 -15.62
CA THR A 451 -4.43 9.40 -14.88
C THR A 451 -5.80 9.94 -15.31
N SER A 452 -5.87 11.18 -15.76
CA SER A 452 -7.08 11.74 -16.40
C SER A 452 -7.32 11.07 -17.76
N ALA A 453 -6.28 10.97 -18.60
CA ALA A 453 -6.36 10.31 -19.90
C ALA A 453 -6.70 8.80 -19.79
N LEU A 454 -6.32 8.14 -18.69
CA LEU A 454 -6.79 6.78 -18.37
C LEU A 454 -8.31 6.72 -18.18
N ARG A 455 -8.91 7.70 -17.50
CA ARG A 455 -10.37 7.76 -17.31
C ARG A 455 -11.10 7.93 -18.63
N GLU A 456 -10.60 8.83 -19.48
CA GLU A 456 -11.13 9.05 -20.83
C GLU A 456 -11.02 7.77 -21.68
N LEU A 457 -9.87 7.08 -21.65
CA LEU A 457 -9.69 5.81 -22.34
C LEU A 457 -10.62 4.70 -21.83
N ALA A 458 -10.85 4.62 -20.52
CA ALA A 458 -11.77 3.63 -19.93
C ALA A 458 -13.23 3.88 -20.40
N LEU A 459 -13.65 5.15 -20.50
CA LEU A 459 -14.95 5.53 -21.05
C LEU A 459 -15.05 5.30 -22.56
N GLU A 460 -13.96 5.47 -23.32
CA GLU A 460 -13.92 5.23 -24.77
C GLU A 460 -13.99 3.74 -25.12
N VAL A 461 -13.34 2.89 -24.32
CA VAL A 461 -13.19 1.44 -24.59
C VAL A 461 -14.34 0.61 -23.99
N GLY A 462 -14.88 1.01 -22.84
CA GLY A 462 -15.90 0.25 -22.11
C GLY A 462 -15.37 -0.99 -21.38
N PRO A 463 -16.19 -1.59 -20.48
CA PRO A 463 -15.73 -2.61 -19.53
C PRO A 463 -15.39 -3.98 -20.15
N ASP A 464 -15.98 -4.31 -21.30
CA ASP A 464 -15.84 -5.64 -21.92
C ASP A 464 -14.62 -5.81 -22.82
N ALA A 465 -13.98 -4.71 -23.23
CA ALA A 465 -12.90 -4.73 -24.20
C ALA A 465 -11.51 -4.73 -23.53
N ASP A 466 -10.65 -5.65 -23.98
CA ASP A 466 -9.30 -5.82 -23.45
C ASP A 466 -8.32 -4.76 -24.01
N VAL A 467 -7.66 -4.03 -23.10
CA VAL A 467 -6.55 -3.11 -23.39
C VAL A 467 -5.21 -3.82 -23.19
N ARG A 468 -4.27 -3.62 -24.14
CA ARG A 468 -2.89 -4.08 -24.01
C ARG A 468 -2.12 -3.22 -23.01
N ILE A 469 -1.50 -3.84 -22.02
CA ILE A 469 -0.70 -3.18 -20.98
C ILE A 469 0.69 -3.82 -20.81
N GLY A 470 1.68 -3.02 -20.42
CA GLY A 470 2.97 -3.51 -19.94
C GLY A 470 3.00 -3.53 -18.41
N ILE A 471 3.56 -4.59 -17.81
CA ILE A 471 3.77 -4.66 -16.36
C ILE A 471 5.22 -5.06 -16.03
N ASP A 472 5.89 -4.21 -15.26
CA ASP A 472 7.14 -4.52 -14.57
C ASP A 472 6.90 -4.63 -13.05
N GLY A 473 7.72 -5.45 -12.37
CA GLY A 473 7.54 -5.83 -10.96
C GLY A 473 7.38 -7.34 -10.73
N PRO A 474 6.99 -7.74 -9.50
CA PRO A 474 6.45 -6.89 -8.43
C PRO A 474 7.55 -6.27 -7.54
N PHE A 475 7.23 -5.17 -6.87
CA PHE A 475 8.17 -4.37 -6.08
C PHE A 475 7.83 -4.34 -4.58
N GLY A 476 8.86 -4.20 -3.75
CA GLY A 476 8.74 -4.22 -2.29
C GLY A 476 8.21 -2.90 -1.71
N ALA A 477 7.33 -2.97 -0.73
CA ALA A 477 6.79 -1.85 0.05
C ALA A 477 6.59 -2.26 1.52
N PRO A 478 6.72 -1.33 2.49
CA PRO A 478 6.63 -1.63 3.92
C PRO A 478 5.41 -2.44 4.38
N ALA A 479 4.25 -2.32 3.73
CA ALA A 479 3.01 -3.04 4.09
C ALA A 479 3.15 -4.58 4.05
N GLN A 480 4.10 -5.13 3.30
CA GLN A 480 4.42 -6.57 3.31
C GLN A 480 4.78 -7.10 4.71
N ARG A 481 5.29 -6.22 5.59
CA ARG A 481 5.63 -6.53 6.98
C ARG A 481 4.42 -6.69 7.90
N PHE A 482 3.21 -6.54 7.40
CA PHE A 482 1.96 -6.85 8.12
C PHE A 482 1.98 -8.26 8.74
N TYR A 483 2.56 -9.25 8.06
CA TYR A 483 2.63 -10.62 8.57
C TYR A 483 3.62 -10.80 9.74
N ASP A 484 4.64 -9.93 9.87
CA ASP A 484 5.63 -9.93 10.98
C ASP A 484 4.99 -9.78 12.37
N TYR A 485 3.76 -9.26 12.45
CA TYR A 485 3.08 -8.91 13.70
C TYR A 485 1.78 -9.71 13.86
N GLN A 486 1.59 -10.32 15.03
CA GLN A 486 0.36 -11.06 15.38
C GLN A 486 -0.79 -10.13 15.82
N LYS A 487 -0.44 -8.96 16.39
CA LYS A 487 -1.39 -7.90 16.75
C LYS A 487 -1.01 -6.63 15.99
N SER A 488 -1.95 -6.06 15.25
CA SER A 488 -1.70 -4.91 14.37
C SER A 488 -2.80 -3.85 14.41
N ILE A 489 -2.41 -2.59 14.35
CA ILE A 489 -3.27 -1.44 14.03
C ILE A 489 -2.92 -0.98 12.62
N ILE A 490 -3.92 -0.77 11.76
CA ILE A 490 -3.78 -0.24 10.40
C ILE A 490 -4.54 1.07 10.33
N VAL A 491 -3.89 2.14 9.89
CA VAL A 491 -4.49 3.47 9.70
C VAL A 491 -4.25 3.94 8.27
N GLY A 492 -5.26 3.87 7.41
CA GLY A 492 -5.17 4.28 6.00
C GLY A 492 -5.99 5.52 5.71
N SER A 493 -5.47 6.43 4.89
CA SER A 493 -6.19 7.60 4.39
C SER A 493 -6.41 7.53 2.88
N GLY A 494 -7.67 7.65 2.44
CA GLY A 494 -8.07 7.59 1.03
C GLY A 494 -7.60 6.31 0.32
N ILE A 495 -7.01 6.46 -0.87
CA ILE A 495 -6.48 5.36 -1.68
C ILE A 495 -5.25 4.65 -1.04
N GLY A 496 -4.66 5.25 0.00
CA GLY A 496 -3.60 4.64 0.82
C GLY A 496 -4.05 3.37 1.57
N ILE A 497 -5.32 3.01 1.49
CA ILE A 497 -5.86 1.74 1.99
C ILE A 497 -5.49 0.52 1.11
N THR A 498 -5.16 0.74 -0.17
CA THR A 498 -4.96 -0.33 -1.16
C THR A 498 -3.92 -1.41 -0.81
N PRO A 499 -2.79 -1.15 -0.10
CA PRO A 499 -1.86 -2.21 0.31
C PRO A 499 -2.47 -3.16 1.34
N PHE A 500 -3.33 -2.62 2.21
CA PHE A 500 -3.96 -3.37 3.30
C PHE A 500 -5.19 -4.13 2.83
N VAL A 501 -5.95 -3.59 1.88
CA VAL A 501 -7.02 -4.34 1.19
C VAL A 501 -6.47 -5.60 0.51
N ALA A 502 -5.27 -5.52 -0.06
CA ALA A 502 -4.59 -6.69 -0.60
C ALA A 502 -4.24 -7.74 0.48
N ALA A 503 -3.88 -7.31 1.69
CA ALA A 503 -3.63 -8.19 2.83
C ALA A 503 -4.94 -8.80 3.38
N LEU A 504 -6.04 -8.03 3.43
CA LEU A 504 -7.36 -8.56 3.80
C LEU A 504 -7.85 -9.60 2.79
N THR A 505 -7.65 -9.37 1.49
CA THR A 505 -8.00 -10.33 0.43
C THR A 505 -7.17 -11.61 0.50
N ASP A 506 -5.85 -11.50 0.76
CA ASP A 506 -4.96 -12.66 0.92
C ASP A 506 -5.30 -13.46 2.21
N LEU A 507 -5.71 -12.79 3.28
CA LEU A 507 -6.27 -13.43 4.48
C LEU A 507 -7.60 -14.14 4.21
N GLU A 508 -8.57 -13.48 3.55
CA GLU A 508 -9.85 -14.06 3.13
C GLU A 508 -9.63 -15.35 2.33
N GLN A 509 -8.72 -15.32 1.35
CA GLN A 509 -8.40 -16.47 0.52
C GLN A 509 -7.71 -17.59 1.29
N LYS A 510 -6.75 -17.30 2.16
CA LYS A 510 -6.10 -18.31 3.01
C LYS A 510 -7.08 -19.00 3.95
N ALA A 511 -7.99 -18.23 4.55
CA ALA A 511 -9.04 -18.71 5.43
C ALA A 511 -10.07 -19.61 4.71
N ILE A 512 -10.50 -19.22 3.51
CA ILE A 512 -11.49 -19.98 2.73
C ILE A 512 -10.87 -21.21 2.02
N GLN A 513 -9.59 -21.14 1.64
CA GLN A 513 -8.97 -22.13 0.74
C GLN A 513 -7.87 -23.00 1.38
N GLY A 514 -7.55 -22.81 2.67
CA GLY A 514 -6.65 -23.67 3.44
C GLY A 514 -5.18 -23.60 3.01
N ASP A 515 -4.57 -22.42 3.13
CA ASP A 515 -3.17 -22.08 2.79
C ASP A 515 -2.66 -22.53 1.40
N ILE A 516 -3.57 -22.83 0.47
CA ILE A 516 -3.27 -23.02 -0.95
C ILE A 516 -3.40 -21.65 -1.63
N SER A 517 -2.27 -20.99 -1.90
CA SER A 517 -2.27 -19.75 -2.69
C SER A 517 -2.94 -19.97 -4.06
N PRO A 518 -3.67 -18.98 -4.63
CA PRO A 518 -4.47 -19.19 -5.85
C PRO A 518 -3.66 -19.80 -7.01
N TRP A 519 -2.42 -19.35 -7.15
CA TRP A 519 -1.43 -19.82 -8.14
C TRP A 519 -1.07 -21.31 -8.02
N ARG A 520 -1.27 -21.93 -6.85
CA ARG A 520 -0.94 -23.34 -6.58
C ARG A 520 -2.05 -24.28 -7.07
N LYS A 521 -3.33 -23.87 -7.04
CA LYS A 521 -4.47 -24.66 -7.55
C LYS A 521 -4.27 -25.13 -8.99
N ARG A 522 -3.66 -24.30 -9.85
CA ARG A 522 -3.39 -24.67 -11.26
C ARG A 522 -2.28 -25.69 -11.48
N ARG A 523 -1.47 -26.06 -10.47
CA ARG A 523 -0.40 -27.08 -10.62
C ARG A 523 -0.85 -28.52 -10.33
N LEU A 524 -1.92 -28.74 -9.55
CA LEU A 524 -2.44 -30.10 -9.33
C LEU A 524 -2.95 -30.78 -10.63
N PRO A 525 -3.74 -30.12 -11.49
CA PRO A 525 -4.22 -30.72 -12.75
C PRO A 525 -3.10 -31.07 -13.74
N SER A 526 -1.93 -30.44 -13.63
CA SER A 526 -0.74 -30.80 -14.43
C SER A 526 0.08 -31.94 -13.82
N MET A 527 0.18 -32.05 -12.49
CA MET A 527 0.88 -33.17 -11.86
C MET A 527 0.10 -34.47 -11.96
N GLN A 528 -1.21 -34.45 -11.73
CA GLN A 528 -2.05 -35.65 -11.91
C GLN A 528 -2.02 -36.14 -13.37
N ARG A 529 -1.97 -35.23 -14.36
CA ARG A 529 -1.89 -35.56 -15.80
C ARG A 529 -0.48 -35.93 -16.28
N ALA A 530 0.55 -35.77 -15.44
CA ALA A 530 1.88 -36.34 -15.63
C ALA A 530 1.97 -37.74 -15.00
N LEU A 531 1.45 -37.91 -13.79
CA LEU A 531 1.44 -39.19 -13.06
C LEU A 531 0.49 -40.23 -13.70
N SER A 532 -0.63 -39.81 -14.31
CA SER A 532 -1.46 -40.69 -15.14
C SER A 532 -0.89 -40.96 -16.53
N ARG A 533 0.36 -40.56 -16.80
CA ARG A 533 1.09 -40.80 -18.05
C ARG A 533 2.28 -41.76 -17.91
N THR A 534 2.51 -42.31 -16.72
CA THR A 534 3.60 -43.26 -16.43
C THR A 534 3.14 -44.66 -15.97
N THR A 535 1.84 -44.95 -16.00
CA THR A 535 1.28 -46.26 -15.56
C THR A 535 0.22 -46.82 -16.53
N SER A 536 0.62 -47.16 -17.76
CA SER A 536 -0.17 -48.05 -18.63
C SER A 536 0.65 -48.70 -19.76
N PHE A 537 1.60 -49.58 -19.38
CA PHE A 537 1.99 -50.66 -20.28
C PHE A 537 0.92 -51.77 -20.21
N PRO A 538 0.22 -52.12 -21.30
CA PRO A 538 -0.69 -53.26 -21.30
C PRO A 538 0.11 -54.56 -21.42
N ALA A 539 0.14 -55.35 -20.35
CA ALA A 539 0.71 -56.69 -20.39
C ALA A 539 -0.36 -57.71 -20.79
N GLN A 540 -0.32 -58.19 -22.04
CA GLN A 540 -0.85 -59.52 -22.35
C GLN A 540 -0.08 -60.18 -23.51
N VAL A 541 0.47 -61.36 -23.22
CA VAL A 541 1.13 -62.24 -24.19
C VAL A 541 0.11 -63.25 -24.68
N VAL A 542 -0.13 -63.30 -25.99
CA VAL A 542 -0.75 -64.45 -26.66
C VAL A 542 0.01 -64.76 -27.95
N THR A 543 0.28 -66.04 -28.19
CA THR A 543 1.22 -66.56 -29.19
C THR A 543 0.53 -66.95 -30.49
N ARG A 544 1.06 -66.59 -31.68
CA ARG A 544 1.47 -67.52 -32.78
C ARG A 544 2.08 -66.81 -34.00
N MET A 545 2.72 -67.60 -34.87
CA MET A 545 3.24 -67.25 -36.22
C MET A 545 2.08 -66.81 -37.18
N ARG A 546 2.28 -66.20 -38.37
CA ARG A 546 3.44 -66.23 -39.30
C ARG A 546 3.37 -65.08 -40.36
N SER A 547 4.52 -64.56 -40.79
CA SER A 547 4.85 -64.02 -42.14
C SER A 547 3.95 -63.02 -42.93
N ARG A 548 4.54 -61.82 -43.16
CA ARG A 548 4.65 -61.04 -44.44
C ARG A 548 3.51 -60.10 -44.95
N SER A 549 3.98 -58.98 -45.54
CA SER A 549 3.40 -58.12 -46.61
C SER A 549 2.18 -57.19 -46.37
N SER A 550 2.50 -55.88 -46.31
CA SER A 550 1.95 -54.73 -47.08
C SER A 550 0.51 -54.18 -46.94
N SER A 551 0.47 -52.83 -46.96
CA SER A 551 -0.49 -51.91 -47.62
C SER A 551 -1.91 -51.62 -47.06
N THR A 552 -2.07 -50.33 -46.71
CA THR A 552 -3.18 -49.38 -47.03
C THR A 552 -4.56 -49.41 -46.33
N SER A 553 -5.03 -48.17 -46.07
CA SER A 553 -6.39 -47.62 -46.15
C SER A 553 -7.52 -48.03 -45.16
N ASP A 554 -7.93 -47.01 -44.38
CA ASP A 554 -9.28 -46.42 -44.34
C ASP A 554 -10.41 -46.84 -43.36
N VAL A 555 -10.96 -45.77 -42.74
CA VAL A 555 -12.38 -45.44 -42.48
C VAL A 555 -13.14 -46.02 -41.25
N ASN A 556 -13.69 -45.08 -40.46
CA ASN A 556 -14.89 -45.05 -39.58
C ASN A 556 -15.48 -46.34 -38.95
N GLY A 557 -15.78 -46.28 -37.63
CA GLY A 557 -16.63 -47.27 -36.95
C GLY A 557 -17.10 -46.85 -35.52
N ASN A 558 -18.31 -46.34 -35.39
CA ASN A 558 -18.86 -45.67 -34.20
C ASN A 558 -19.40 -46.63 -33.09
N ARG A 559 -19.33 -46.18 -31.82
CA ARG A 559 -20.31 -46.37 -30.70
C ARG A 559 -20.42 -47.66 -29.82
N THR A 560 -20.61 -47.38 -28.51
CA THR A 560 -21.46 -48.07 -27.47
C THR A 560 -21.10 -49.50 -26.98
N SER A 561 -21.41 -49.95 -25.75
CA SER A 561 -21.93 -49.33 -24.50
C SER A 561 -21.89 -50.30 -23.28
N GLY A 562 -21.99 -49.78 -22.04
CA GLY A 562 -22.22 -50.54 -20.78
C GLY A 562 -20.95 -50.71 -19.91
N LEU A 563 -20.88 -50.37 -18.61
CA LEU A 563 -21.68 -50.66 -17.39
C LEU A 563 -21.57 -52.09 -16.84
N VAL A 564 -20.95 -52.23 -15.65
CA VAL A 564 -21.52 -52.89 -14.45
C VAL A 564 -20.66 -52.60 -13.20
N SER A 565 -21.22 -52.84 -12.01
CA SER A 565 -20.81 -52.36 -10.67
C SER A 565 -19.55 -52.99 -10.05
N SER A 566 -19.06 -52.35 -8.99
CA SER A 566 -17.92 -52.75 -8.14
C SER A 566 -18.36 -53.46 -6.85
N ALA A 567 -17.91 -54.70 -6.59
CA ALA A 567 -18.16 -55.39 -5.31
C ALA A 567 -17.20 -56.56 -4.95
N ALA A 568 -15.88 -56.49 -5.22
CA ALA A 568 -14.95 -57.54 -4.76
C ALA A 568 -13.45 -57.11 -4.75
N LEU A 569 -12.99 -56.35 -3.74
CA LEU A 569 -11.56 -56.27 -3.41
C LEU A 569 -11.32 -55.76 -1.97
N ARG A 570 -11.61 -56.60 -0.96
CA ARG A 570 -11.42 -56.25 0.46
C ARG A 570 -10.84 -57.38 1.31
N GLU A 571 -9.86 -58.09 0.78
CA GLU A 571 -9.00 -58.99 1.56
C GLU A 571 -7.64 -59.18 0.86
N ALA A 572 -6.68 -59.76 1.60
CA ALA A 572 -5.33 -60.12 1.16
C ALA A 572 -4.47 -59.01 0.51
N LEU A 573 -3.68 -58.31 1.33
CA LEU A 573 -2.28 -57.97 0.99
C LEU A 573 -1.48 -57.66 2.28
N SER A 574 -0.97 -58.71 2.92
CA SER A 574 -0.03 -58.63 4.04
C SER A 574 1.22 -59.46 3.75
N ASN A 575 2.35 -59.06 4.35
CA ASN A 575 3.65 -59.73 4.37
C ASN A 575 4.42 -59.92 3.04
N GLY A 576 5.66 -59.42 3.02
CA GLY A 576 6.66 -59.69 1.98
C GLY A 576 8.01 -59.06 2.32
N LYS A 577 8.96 -59.85 2.87
CA LYS A 577 10.33 -59.41 3.23
C LYS A 577 11.35 -59.89 2.20
N ARG A 578 12.35 -59.04 1.87
CA ARG A 578 13.82 -59.30 1.80
C ARG A 578 14.53 -58.06 1.18
N GLN A 579 15.61 -57.55 1.77
CA GLN A 579 17.04 -57.88 1.58
C GLN A 579 17.53 -57.76 0.12
N SER A 580 18.74 -57.23 -0.21
CA SER A 580 19.75 -56.34 0.46
C SER A 580 20.92 -56.13 -0.56
N ASP A 581 22.03 -55.39 -0.40
CA ASP A 581 22.66 -54.51 0.64
C ASP A 581 23.00 -53.12 -0.05
N ASP A 582 24.05 -52.29 0.14
CA ASP A 582 25.22 -52.12 1.04
C ASP A 582 25.77 -50.64 0.96
N GLU A 583 26.90 -50.32 1.62
CA GLU A 583 27.78 -49.10 1.62
C GLU A 583 27.14 -47.73 2.02
N ALA A 584 27.48 -47.06 3.16
CA ALA A 584 28.76 -46.54 3.71
C ALA A 584 29.04 -45.05 3.28
N THR A 585 29.44 -44.07 4.12
CA THR A 585 29.89 -44.00 5.54
C THR A 585 29.51 -42.64 6.18
N ILE A 586 29.32 -42.58 7.51
CA ILE A 586 29.27 -41.33 8.31
C ILE A 586 30.17 -41.46 9.57
N ILE A 587 30.85 -40.36 9.97
CA ILE A 587 31.62 -40.20 11.22
C ILE A 587 31.49 -38.72 11.68
N ALA A 588 31.48 -38.32 12.96
CA ALA A 588 30.93 -38.87 14.20
C ALA A 588 31.03 -37.79 15.32
N ALA A 589 30.05 -37.70 16.21
CA ALA A 589 30.04 -37.10 17.57
C ALA A 589 28.62 -37.30 18.14
N GLU A 590 28.35 -37.98 19.26
CA GLU A 590 28.80 -37.75 20.65
C GLU A 590 28.31 -36.39 21.21
N GLY A 591 27.57 -36.33 22.33
CA GLY A 591 27.00 -37.39 23.17
C GLY A 591 26.29 -36.84 24.42
N GLU A 592 25.60 -37.71 25.17
CA GLU A 592 25.04 -37.47 26.53
C GLU A 592 23.92 -36.41 26.67
N THR A 593 22.98 -36.48 27.64
CA THR A 593 22.58 -37.56 28.59
C THR A 593 21.04 -37.49 28.80
N ALA A 594 20.43 -38.57 29.31
CA ALA A 594 18.98 -38.64 29.57
C ALA A 594 18.65 -38.76 31.07
N VAL A 595 17.51 -38.18 31.50
CA VAL A 595 16.91 -38.37 32.83
C VAL A 595 15.41 -38.61 32.67
N ALA A 596 14.85 -39.56 33.43
CA ALA A 596 13.46 -40.03 33.35
C ALA A 596 12.57 -39.44 34.48
N PRO A 597 11.22 -39.51 34.37
CA PRO A 597 10.32 -38.58 35.07
C PRO A 597 9.60 -39.15 36.30
N SER A 598 9.10 -38.27 37.18
CA SER A 598 7.92 -38.47 38.04
C SER A 598 7.65 -37.22 38.91
N PRO A 599 6.45 -37.05 39.53
CA PRO A 599 5.13 -37.59 39.19
C PRO A 599 4.10 -36.50 38.86
N GLN A 600 2.86 -36.92 38.62
CA GLN A 600 1.71 -36.10 38.23
C GLN A 600 1.44 -34.89 39.16
N LYS A 601 1.01 -33.77 38.55
CA LYS A 601 0.01 -32.87 39.14
C LYS A 601 -1.25 -32.86 38.30
N GLU A 602 -2.36 -32.56 38.97
CA GLU A 602 -3.74 -32.74 38.53
C GLU A 602 -4.03 -32.22 37.11
N ALA A 603 -4.88 -32.96 36.39
CA ALA A 603 -5.35 -32.59 35.06
C ALA A 603 -6.34 -31.43 35.15
N GLU A 604 -5.82 -30.20 35.09
CA GLU A 604 -6.64 -29.04 34.76
C GLU A 604 -7.28 -29.26 33.38
N LYS A 605 -8.58 -28.92 33.26
CA LYS A 605 -9.44 -29.40 32.18
C LYS A 605 -9.25 -28.56 30.91
N ASP A 606 -8.11 -28.77 30.26
CA ASP A 606 -7.57 -27.92 29.19
C ASP A 606 -8.59 -27.67 28.07
N SER A 607 -9.02 -26.41 27.94
CA SER A 607 -10.07 -26.02 27.01
C SER A 607 -9.50 -25.95 25.59
N THR A 608 -10.11 -26.66 24.64
CA THR A 608 -9.66 -26.75 23.23
C THR A 608 -9.80 -25.45 22.42
N ALA A 609 -10.01 -24.31 23.07
CA ALA A 609 -10.05 -22.99 22.47
C ALA A 609 -8.63 -22.39 22.38
N VAL A 610 -8.27 -21.87 21.21
CA VAL A 610 -7.01 -21.11 21.03
C VAL A 610 -7.02 -19.88 21.96
N PRO A 611 -6.01 -19.69 22.83
CA PRO A 611 -5.93 -18.52 23.70
C PRO A 611 -5.98 -17.21 22.90
N SER A 612 -6.75 -16.22 23.37
CA SER A 612 -6.89 -14.92 22.69
C SER A 612 -5.55 -14.20 22.48
N SER A 613 -4.58 -14.41 23.37
CA SER A 613 -3.19 -13.95 23.21
C SER A 613 -2.53 -14.48 21.92
N LYS A 614 -2.82 -15.73 21.52
CA LYS A 614 -2.33 -16.38 20.28
C LYS A 614 -3.23 -16.13 19.06
N GLN A 615 -4.37 -15.45 19.20
CA GLN A 615 -5.22 -15.10 18.06
C GLN A 615 -4.65 -13.88 17.32
N ARG A 616 -4.55 -13.96 15.99
CA ARG A 616 -4.14 -12.80 15.18
C ARG A 616 -5.23 -11.74 15.23
N ARG A 617 -4.89 -10.50 15.59
CA ARG A 617 -5.85 -9.39 15.71
C ARG A 617 -5.43 -8.19 14.87
N VAL A 618 -6.38 -7.61 14.15
CA VAL A 618 -6.17 -6.49 13.23
C VAL A 618 -7.26 -5.45 13.45
N ASP A 619 -6.88 -4.30 14.01
CA ASP A 619 -7.78 -3.15 14.16
C ASP A 619 -7.49 -2.17 13.01
N PHE A 620 -8.47 -2.04 12.13
CA PHE A 620 -8.36 -1.37 10.84
C PHE A 620 -9.18 -0.07 10.89
N ILE A 621 -8.50 1.05 10.65
CA ILE A 621 -9.03 2.41 10.76
C ILE A 621 -8.87 3.07 9.39
N TRP A 622 -9.97 3.24 8.66
CA TRP A 622 -9.96 3.85 7.33
C TRP A 622 -10.57 5.25 7.38
N LEU A 623 -9.76 6.26 7.06
CA LEU A 623 -10.21 7.64 6.89
C LEU A 623 -10.55 7.87 5.40
N VAL A 624 -11.79 8.21 5.11
CA VAL A 624 -12.26 8.64 3.78
C VAL A 624 -12.88 10.02 3.84
N ARG A 625 -12.79 10.77 2.75
CA ARG A 625 -13.41 12.10 2.67
C ARG A 625 -14.93 11.98 2.52
N ASP A 626 -15.38 11.27 1.49
CA ASP A 626 -16.79 11.06 1.18
C ASP A 626 -17.11 9.59 0.92
N LYS A 627 -18.40 9.25 0.88
CA LYS A 627 -18.91 7.86 0.80
C LYS A 627 -18.55 7.14 -0.51
N SER A 628 -18.33 7.87 -1.60
CA SER A 628 -18.02 7.31 -2.93
C SER A 628 -16.84 6.34 -2.90
N HIS A 629 -15.77 6.73 -2.21
CA HIS A 629 -14.55 5.95 -2.07
C HIS A 629 -14.73 4.61 -1.33
N LEU A 630 -15.90 4.35 -0.73
CA LEU A 630 -16.24 3.09 -0.04
C LEU A 630 -16.93 2.08 -0.96
N LEU A 631 -17.74 2.56 -1.91
CA LEU A 631 -18.74 1.76 -2.63
C LEU A 631 -18.13 0.63 -3.48
N TRP A 632 -16.92 0.83 -3.99
CA TRP A 632 -16.21 -0.15 -4.82
C TRP A 632 -15.38 -1.18 -4.01
N PHE A 633 -15.30 -0.99 -2.68
CA PHE A 633 -14.69 -1.95 -1.75
C PHE A 633 -15.67 -2.51 -0.71
N SER A 634 -16.92 -2.02 -0.64
CA SER A 634 -17.89 -2.39 0.39
C SER A 634 -18.09 -3.90 0.47
N ASP A 635 -18.16 -4.59 -0.67
CA ASP A 635 -18.45 -6.02 -0.72
C ASP A 635 -17.32 -6.88 -0.15
N LEU A 636 -16.06 -6.47 -0.36
CA LEU A 636 -14.93 -7.11 0.29
C LEU A 636 -14.97 -6.88 1.80
N LEU A 637 -15.14 -5.62 2.23
CA LEU A 637 -15.18 -5.28 3.66
C LEU A 637 -16.35 -5.99 4.36
N ASN A 638 -17.50 -6.12 3.70
CA ASN A 638 -18.65 -6.87 4.16
C ASN A 638 -18.34 -8.37 4.30
N ARG A 639 -17.77 -9.03 3.27
CA ARG A 639 -17.42 -10.47 3.36
C ARG A 639 -16.40 -10.77 4.46
N VAL A 640 -15.36 -9.94 4.60
CA VAL A 640 -14.34 -10.17 5.65
C VAL A 640 -14.89 -9.82 7.04
N ALA A 641 -15.82 -8.87 7.17
CA ALA A 641 -16.58 -8.64 8.41
C ALA A 641 -17.55 -9.78 8.75
N ASP A 642 -18.23 -10.36 7.74
CA ASP A 642 -19.10 -11.53 7.89
C ASP A 642 -18.29 -12.75 8.35
N TYR A 643 -17.12 -12.99 7.75
CA TYR A 643 -16.18 -14.01 8.20
C TYR A 643 -15.72 -13.79 9.65
N ALA A 644 -15.25 -12.58 9.98
CA ALA A 644 -14.75 -12.26 11.31
C ALA A 644 -15.85 -12.25 12.40
N SER A 645 -17.11 -11.93 12.05
CA SER A 645 -18.24 -12.02 12.97
C SER A 645 -18.69 -13.48 13.17
N SER A 646 -18.74 -14.29 12.11
CA SER A 646 -19.02 -15.73 12.17
C SER A 646 -18.00 -16.48 13.03
N HIS A 647 -16.71 -16.17 12.88
CA HIS A 647 -15.65 -16.75 13.69
C HIS A 647 -15.78 -16.39 15.18
N ARG A 648 -16.12 -15.12 15.49
CA ARG A 648 -16.32 -14.68 16.87
C ARG A 648 -17.53 -15.34 17.54
N LYS A 649 -18.60 -15.64 16.80
CA LYS A 649 -19.72 -16.47 17.30
C LYS A 649 -19.26 -17.90 17.61
N GLN A 650 -18.56 -18.56 16.68
CA GLN A 650 -18.01 -19.91 16.90
C GLN A 650 -17.08 -19.99 18.13
N GLN A 651 -16.33 -18.92 18.45
CA GLN A 651 -15.51 -18.83 19.67
C GLN A 651 -16.31 -18.54 20.96
N GLN A 652 -17.54 -18.03 20.86
CA GLN A 652 -18.40 -17.71 22.01
C GLN A 652 -19.37 -18.84 22.35
N ASP A 653 -19.94 -19.51 21.34
CA ASP A 653 -20.94 -20.56 21.51
C ASP A 653 -20.33 -21.91 21.97
N GLY A 654 -19.01 -22.08 21.86
CA GLY A 654 -18.28 -23.23 22.40
C GLY A 654 -18.57 -24.59 21.75
N THR A 655 -19.36 -24.62 20.67
CA THR A 655 -19.87 -25.84 20.04
C THR A 655 -18.81 -26.62 19.28
N ASP A 656 -18.38 -27.72 19.89
CA ASP A 656 -17.85 -28.95 19.27
C ASP A 656 -16.91 -28.79 18.05
N ALA A 657 -15.60 -28.74 18.34
CA ALA A 657 -14.54 -28.94 17.35
C ALA A 657 -14.45 -30.37 16.79
N THR A 658 -15.40 -31.26 17.10
CA THR A 658 -15.39 -32.70 16.80
C THR A 658 -15.73 -33.06 15.35
N THR A 659 -16.19 -32.10 14.53
CA THR A 659 -16.55 -32.33 13.11
C THR A 659 -15.56 -31.77 12.09
N ARG A 660 -14.48 -31.09 12.51
CA ARG A 660 -13.35 -30.80 11.60
C ARG A 660 -12.46 -32.04 11.48
N ALA A 661 -12.77 -32.87 10.47
CA ALA A 661 -11.96 -34.02 10.10
C ALA A 661 -10.47 -33.64 9.86
N SER A 662 -9.57 -34.57 10.18
CA SER A 662 -8.13 -34.38 10.11
C SER A 662 -7.64 -34.03 8.68
N GLY A 663 -7.19 -32.78 8.49
CA GLY A 663 -6.60 -32.36 7.21
C GLY A 663 -6.40 -30.85 6.97
N SER A 664 -7.00 -29.95 7.76
CA SER A 664 -6.83 -28.49 7.58
C SER A 664 -5.61 -27.94 8.32
N THR A 665 -4.77 -27.18 7.61
CA THR A 665 -3.49 -26.59 8.04
C THR A 665 -3.60 -25.44 9.05
N ASP A 666 -2.46 -25.07 9.66
CA ASP A 666 -2.23 -24.08 10.73
C ASP A 666 -2.55 -22.61 10.37
N VAL A 667 -3.77 -22.32 9.89
CA VAL A 667 -4.23 -20.95 9.68
C VAL A 667 -4.70 -20.37 11.02
N GLU A 668 -3.88 -19.52 11.66
CA GLU A 668 -4.27 -18.77 12.86
C GLU A 668 -5.62 -18.04 12.65
N PRO A 669 -6.58 -18.15 13.57
CA PRO A 669 -7.82 -17.39 13.48
C PRO A 669 -7.56 -15.88 13.55
N VAL A 670 -8.31 -15.10 12.77
CA VAL A 670 -8.12 -13.64 12.66
C VAL A 670 -9.35 -12.89 13.19
N ASP A 671 -9.18 -12.11 14.26
CA ASP A 671 -10.14 -11.06 14.66
C ASP A 671 -9.83 -9.79 13.85
N LEU A 672 -10.68 -9.48 12.87
CA LEU A 672 -10.64 -8.24 12.12
C LEU A 672 -11.71 -7.26 12.62
N ARG A 673 -11.28 -6.04 12.94
CA ARG A 673 -12.15 -4.94 13.38
C ARG A 673 -12.04 -3.77 12.40
N ILE A 674 -12.98 -3.67 11.47
CA ILE A 674 -13.07 -2.56 10.49
C ILE A 674 -13.80 -1.38 11.13
N ASN A 675 -13.17 -0.22 11.12
CA ASN A 675 -13.71 1.06 11.59
C ASN A 675 -13.52 2.12 10.49
N THR A 676 -14.61 2.55 9.88
CA THR A 676 -14.59 3.55 8.79
C THR A 676 -14.95 4.93 9.33
N PHE A 677 -14.18 5.95 8.96
CA PHE A 677 -14.36 7.34 9.35
C PHE A 677 -14.58 8.23 8.13
N ILE A 678 -15.76 8.86 8.05
CA ILE A 678 -16.13 9.80 6.98
C ILE A 678 -15.90 11.23 7.46
N THR A 679 -14.88 11.89 6.90
CA THR A 679 -14.34 13.14 7.46
C THR A 679 -14.98 14.42 6.90
N ALA A 680 -15.63 14.39 5.74
CA ALA A 680 -16.22 15.60 5.15
C ALA A 680 -17.30 16.21 6.07
N LYS A 681 -17.12 17.48 6.46
CA LYS A 681 -18.16 18.26 7.14
C LYS A 681 -19.30 18.60 6.17
N ARG A 682 -20.53 18.66 6.67
CA ARG A 682 -21.72 19.12 5.93
C ARG A 682 -22.25 20.38 6.63
N LYS A 683 -22.45 21.46 5.86
CA LYS A 683 -22.74 22.81 6.41
C LYS A 683 -24.15 22.98 7.02
N ASN A 684 -25.05 22.07 6.70
CA ASN A 684 -26.46 22.11 7.08
C ASN A 684 -26.73 21.01 8.12
N ILE A 685 -27.44 21.36 9.20
CA ILE A 685 -27.65 20.48 10.34
C ILE A 685 -28.49 19.24 9.99
N SER A 686 -29.61 19.37 9.25
CA SER A 686 -30.38 18.21 8.79
C SER A 686 -29.55 17.28 7.90
N THR A 687 -28.66 17.83 7.08
CA THR A 687 -27.72 17.06 6.24
C THR A 687 -26.69 16.28 7.06
N HIS A 688 -26.32 16.76 8.25
CA HIS A 688 -25.47 16.01 9.18
C HIS A 688 -26.26 14.94 9.92
N VAL A 689 -27.44 15.29 10.46
CA VAL A 689 -28.29 14.39 11.26
C VAL A 689 -28.79 13.21 10.44
N PHE A 690 -29.51 13.44 9.34
CA PHE A 690 -30.05 12.36 8.52
C PHE A 690 -28.94 11.49 7.90
N ARG A 691 -27.77 12.04 7.58
CA ARG A 691 -26.61 11.26 7.13
C ARG A 691 -26.20 10.19 8.15
N ILE A 692 -26.22 10.51 9.44
CA ILE A 692 -25.84 9.58 10.50
C ILE A 692 -26.95 8.55 10.73
N LEU A 693 -28.21 8.96 10.67
CA LEU A 693 -29.36 8.06 10.83
C LEU A 693 -29.45 7.05 9.67
N LEU A 694 -29.31 7.50 8.42
CA LEU A 694 -29.29 6.66 7.21
C LEU A 694 -28.09 5.69 7.18
N ASP A 695 -26.94 6.06 7.74
CA ASP A 695 -25.80 5.12 7.85
C ASP A 695 -25.93 4.15 9.03
N ARG A 696 -26.70 4.47 10.07
CA ARG A 696 -27.03 3.55 11.17
C ARG A 696 -28.16 2.58 10.83
N TYR A 697 -29.11 2.98 9.98
CA TYR A 697 -30.30 2.20 9.69
C TYR A 697 -29.99 0.87 8.99
N ARG A 698 -30.49 -0.23 9.56
CA ARG A 698 -30.41 -1.60 9.02
C ARG A 698 -31.74 -2.28 9.25
N SER A 699 -32.15 -3.13 8.31
CA SER A 699 -33.30 -4.02 8.44
C SER A 699 -32.94 -5.39 7.89
N ASP A 700 -33.76 -6.42 8.14
CA ASP A 700 -33.52 -7.75 7.59
C ASP A 700 -33.56 -7.77 6.05
N ALA A 701 -34.33 -6.84 5.45
CA ALA A 701 -34.36 -6.60 4.00
C ALA A 701 -33.15 -5.77 3.50
N SER A 702 -32.55 -4.91 4.34
CA SER A 702 -31.38 -4.10 4.02
C SER A 702 -30.32 -4.14 5.14
N PRO A 703 -29.52 -5.22 5.21
CA PRO A 703 -28.51 -5.41 6.25
C PRO A 703 -27.18 -4.68 5.94
N VAL A 704 -27.22 -3.58 5.18
CA VAL A 704 -26.08 -2.74 4.77
C VAL A 704 -26.50 -1.26 4.70
N SER A 705 -25.56 -0.34 4.91
CA SER A 705 -25.80 1.11 4.85
C SER A 705 -26.22 1.57 3.47
N ALA A 706 -27.37 2.26 3.39
CA ALA A 706 -27.83 3.02 2.22
C ALA A 706 -26.74 4.01 1.71
N LEU A 707 -26.02 4.64 2.64
CA LEU A 707 -25.00 5.63 2.25
C LEU A 707 -23.66 5.02 1.88
N THR A 708 -23.17 4.02 2.62
CA THR A 708 -21.75 3.58 2.54
C THR A 708 -21.55 2.18 1.99
N GLY A 709 -22.63 1.41 1.82
CA GLY A 709 -22.58 0.00 1.42
C GLY A 709 -22.14 -0.96 2.54
N LEU A 710 -21.69 -0.45 3.69
CA LEU A 710 -21.09 -1.25 4.75
C LEU A 710 -22.15 -1.85 5.70
N ARG A 711 -21.92 -3.09 6.16
CA ARG A 711 -22.68 -3.68 7.27
C ARG A 711 -22.41 -2.95 8.58
N THR A 712 -21.13 -2.71 8.88
CA THR A 712 -20.65 -1.98 10.07
C THR A 712 -21.14 -0.53 10.08
N GLU A 713 -21.48 0.00 11.25
CA GLU A 713 -21.72 1.44 11.46
C GLU A 713 -20.46 2.24 11.07
N SER A 714 -20.62 3.33 10.30
CA SER A 714 -19.53 4.28 10.03
C SER A 714 -19.47 5.35 11.10
N SER A 715 -18.26 5.75 11.46
CA SER A 715 -18.01 6.94 12.27
C SER A 715 -17.96 8.19 11.38
N PHE A 716 -18.43 9.33 11.90
CA PHE A 716 -18.44 10.60 11.19
C PHE A 716 -17.59 11.62 11.94
N GLY A 717 -16.78 12.39 11.21
CA GLY A 717 -15.71 13.21 11.78
C GLY A 717 -14.36 12.47 11.81
N ARG A 718 -13.39 13.02 12.56
CA ARG A 718 -12.02 12.50 12.64
C ARG A 718 -11.86 11.50 13.79
N PRO A 719 -11.09 10.41 13.65
CA PRO A 719 -10.75 9.53 14.79
C PRO A 719 -9.89 10.26 15.83
N ASP A 720 -10.23 10.09 17.11
CA ASP A 720 -9.28 10.29 18.21
C ASP A 720 -8.30 9.10 18.25
N LEU A 721 -7.18 9.25 17.54
CA LEU A 721 -6.17 8.21 17.45
C LEU A 721 -5.48 7.92 18.80
N GLU A 722 -5.44 8.86 19.74
CA GLU A 722 -4.86 8.66 21.08
C GLU A 722 -5.76 7.75 21.92
N ALA A 723 -7.07 8.07 22.00
CA ALA A 723 -8.02 7.25 22.74
C ALA A 723 -8.23 5.86 22.09
N ILE A 724 -8.20 5.76 20.75
CA ILE A 724 -8.34 4.47 20.06
C ILE A 724 -7.11 3.57 20.28
N MET A 725 -5.89 4.10 20.17
CA MET A 725 -4.69 3.32 20.47
C MET A 725 -4.59 2.95 21.96
N THR A 726 -5.08 3.81 22.85
CA THR A 726 -5.19 3.54 24.30
C THR A 726 -6.17 2.40 24.58
N LYS A 727 -7.37 2.41 23.96
CA LYS A 727 -8.31 1.29 24.08
C LYS A 727 -7.73 -0.01 23.52
N PHE A 728 -7.00 0.04 22.39
CA PHE A 728 -6.32 -1.13 21.84
C PHE A 728 -5.28 -1.71 22.83
N TYR A 729 -4.54 -0.85 23.54
CA TYR A 729 -3.62 -1.29 24.59
C TYR A 729 -4.35 -2.00 25.74
N GLU A 730 -5.47 -1.47 26.20
CA GLU A 730 -6.24 -2.00 27.33
C GLU A 730 -6.97 -3.31 26.97
N ASP A 731 -7.50 -3.41 25.75
CA ASP A 731 -7.95 -4.66 25.16
C ASP A 731 -6.79 -5.69 25.08
N VAL A 732 -5.70 -5.38 24.38
CA VAL A 732 -4.73 -6.40 23.91
C VAL A 732 -3.65 -6.73 24.95
N VAL A 733 -3.15 -5.73 25.68
CA VAL A 733 -2.02 -5.91 26.62
C VAL A 733 -2.51 -6.28 28.02
N LEU A 734 -3.62 -5.68 28.46
CA LEU A 734 -4.18 -5.92 29.79
C LEU A 734 -5.23 -7.04 29.78
N THR A 735 -6.17 -7.04 28.83
CA THR A 735 -7.29 -8.00 28.81
C THR A 735 -6.96 -9.32 28.08
N GLU A 736 -6.39 -9.26 26.87
CA GLU A 736 -5.92 -10.45 26.13
C GLU A 736 -4.55 -10.96 26.64
N GLY A 737 -3.86 -10.19 27.50
CA GLY A 737 -2.58 -10.56 28.10
C GLY A 737 -1.40 -10.68 27.11
N PHE A 738 -1.51 -10.11 25.91
CA PHE A 738 -0.50 -10.27 24.84
C PHE A 738 0.88 -9.72 25.24
N ARG A 739 1.95 -10.40 24.82
CA ARG A 739 3.36 -9.99 25.01
C ARG A 739 4.09 -10.16 23.68
N GLY A 740 4.98 -9.22 23.35
CA GLY A 740 5.70 -9.16 22.08
C GLY A 740 5.52 -7.86 21.30
N ASN A 741 5.76 -7.90 19.99
CA ASN A 741 5.72 -6.70 19.13
C ASN A 741 4.33 -6.49 18.52
N ILE A 742 3.86 -5.24 18.54
CA ILE A 742 2.61 -4.78 17.93
C ILE A 742 2.95 -3.88 16.74
N GLY A 743 2.37 -4.15 15.57
CA GLY A 743 2.62 -3.36 14.37
C GLY A 743 1.61 -2.22 14.23
N VAL A 744 2.07 -0.97 14.09
CA VAL A 744 1.22 0.19 13.79
C VAL A 744 1.57 0.69 12.40
N PHE A 745 0.74 0.37 11.43
CA PHE A 745 0.93 0.70 10.03
C PHE A 745 0.11 1.93 9.66
N PHE A 746 0.75 2.93 9.06
CA PHE A 746 0.08 4.14 8.59
C PHE A 746 0.37 4.44 7.12
N CYS A 747 -0.64 4.84 6.36
CA CYS A 747 -0.48 5.38 5.02
C CYS A 747 -1.29 6.67 4.87
N GLY A 748 -0.61 7.81 4.79
CA GLY A 748 -1.22 9.14 4.72
C GLY A 748 -0.21 10.27 4.94
N THR A 749 -0.67 11.41 5.47
CA THR A 749 0.17 12.62 5.61
C THR A 749 1.22 12.49 6.72
N PRO A 750 2.48 12.92 6.50
CA PRO A 750 3.56 12.77 7.50
C PRO A 750 3.29 13.39 8.88
N ILE A 751 2.42 14.40 8.97
CA ILE A 751 2.05 15.05 10.24
C ILE A 751 1.29 14.06 11.14
N ILE A 752 0.30 13.34 10.60
CA ILE A 752 -0.41 12.26 11.32
C ILE A 752 0.57 11.13 11.66
N GLY A 753 1.50 10.83 10.76
CA GLY A 753 2.56 9.85 11.01
C GLY A 753 3.42 10.20 12.23
N ARG A 754 3.78 11.47 12.44
CA ARG A 754 4.49 11.92 13.66
C ARG A 754 3.65 11.75 14.92
N VAL A 755 2.35 12.03 14.88
CA VAL A 755 1.43 11.81 16.02
C VAL A 755 1.37 10.32 16.37
N LEU A 756 1.11 9.45 15.40
CA LEU A 756 1.07 7.99 15.61
C LEU A 756 2.41 7.43 16.11
N ALA A 757 3.54 7.97 15.64
CA ALA A 757 4.87 7.56 16.08
C ALA A 757 5.16 7.96 17.55
N ASP A 758 4.71 9.13 17.99
CA ASP A 758 4.77 9.54 19.40
C ASP A 758 3.86 8.64 20.26
N GLN A 759 2.63 8.34 19.82
CA GLN A 759 1.73 7.40 20.51
C GLN A 759 2.33 6.00 20.68
N CYS A 760 2.97 5.46 19.65
CA CYS A 760 3.70 4.19 19.75
C CYS A 760 4.80 4.24 20.83
N SER A 761 5.50 5.38 20.95
CA SER A 761 6.49 5.60 21.99
C SER A 761 5.87 5.73 23.39
N GLN A 762 4.72 6.42 23.52
CA GLN A 762 3.98 6.54 24.78
C GLN A 762 3.48 5.17 25.28
N LEU A 763 2.81 4.40 24.44
CA LEU A 763 2.28 3.08 24.82
C LEU A 763 3.38 2.06 25.08
N THR A 764 4.53 2.15 24.38
CA THR A 764 5.72 1.34 24.71
C THR A 764 6.37 1.77 26.02
N ALA A 765 6.22 3.02 26.46
CA ALA A 765 6.66 3.46 27.78
C ALA A 765 5.67 3.00 28.88
N ARG A 766 4.35 3.09 28.63
CA ARG A 766 3.30 2.55 29.49
C ARG A 766 3.48 1.05 29.72
N ALA A 767 3.70 0.27 28.66
CA ALA A 767 4.03 -1.16 28.75
C ALA A 767 5.15 -1.48 29.73
N ARG A 768 6.25 -0.71 29.70
CA ARG A 768 7.40 -0.89 30.61
C ARG A 768 7.06 -0.53 32.06
N ALA A 769 6.25 0.50 32.29
CA ALA A 769 5.78 0.87 33.62
C ALA A 769 4.84 -0.21 34.20
N ASP A 770 3.92 -0.70 33.37
CA ASP A 770 2.98 -1.80 33.66
C ASP A 770 3.66 -3.18 33.70
N LYS A 771 4.99 -3.24 33.50
CA LYS A 771 5.84 -4.46 33.45
C LYS A 771 5.43 -5.48 32.38
N ALA A 772 4.71 -5.06 31.34
CA ALA A 772 4.43 -5.87 30.16
C ALA A 772 5.57 -5.73 29.12
N ASP A 773 6.18 -6.83 28.69
CA ASP A 773 7.07 -6.81 27.51
C ASP A 773 6.23 -6.70 26.24
N VAL A 774 5.85 -5.47 25.92
CA VAL A 774 5.14 -5.09 24.70
C VAL A 774 5.83 -3.89 24.06
N ARG A 775 5.93 -3.90 22.72
CA ARG A 775 6.55 -2.82 21.94
C ARG A 775 5.71 -2.49 20.73
N PHE A 776 5.31 -1.23 20.59
CA PHE A 776 4.63 -0.72 19.41
C PHE A 776 5.68 -0.28 18.39
N HIS A 777 5.70 -0.92 17.24
CA HIS A 777 6.56 -0.56 16.11
C HIS A 777 5.74 0.22 15.09
N PHE A 778 6.08 1.50 14.91
CA PHE A 778 5.48 2.34 13.89
C PHE A 778 6.12 2.09 12.52
N LEU A 779 5.30 1.91 11.48
CA LEU A 779 5.71 1.85 10.08
C LEU A 779 4.81 2.79 9.26
N MET A 780 5.42 3.70 8.50
CA MET A 780 4.69 4.59 7.59
C MET A 780 5.05 4.30 6.13
N GLU A 781 4.02 4.18 5.30
CA GLU A 781 4.14 4.27 3.85
C GLU A 781 3.82 5.70 3.37
N VAL A 782 4.61 6.19 2.42
CA VAL A 782 4.38 7.47 1.74
C VAL A 782 4.42 7.22 0.24
N PHE A 783 3.23 7.06 -0.36
CA PHE A 783 3.07 7.11 -1.82
C PHE A 783 2.99 8.58 -2.26
N GLY A 784 3.61 8.91 -3.41
CA GLY A 784 3.72 10.27 -3.98
C GLY A 784 4.76 10.35 -5.10
#